data_AF-A0A1V6NC12-F1
#
_entry.id   AF-A0A1V6NC12-F1
#
_cell.length_a   1.000
_cell.length_b   1.000
_cell.length_c   1.000
_cell.angle_alpha   90.00
_cell.angle_beta   90.00
_cell.angle_gamma   90.00
#
_symmetry.space_group_name_H-M   'P 1'
#
loop_
_entity.id
_entity.type
_entity.pdbx_description
1 polymer ?
#
loop_
_entity_poly.entity_id
_entity_poly.type
_entity_poly.pdbx_seq_one_letter_code
_entity_poly.pdbx_strand_id
1 'polypeptide(L)'
;MLLLDVAGAYDMVSHERLLYNMQQMGLGTLAPWVQSFLTGRSTRIKLPNGHLSDAFPTPTGIPQGSPISPILFLLFNAPLVRACTLRGLYYGESEAYGWVDDVCILAISNSYEENVQLLEKALQRATSWASKHAAKFAPDKFELIHFNNPKSTTSTIHEAPPQNTDIWEVPDDPSGHDGMPVIIPGDPIPIILVPSSTAKYLGVWLDKHLSFTTHRKKMLAKGAGSLEALRAISGSTWGSSLIAMRKVYQAVIIPQMLWGLSAWYCPAARAMPRGDLDKLTNELTKIQKRAAILISGAFRGTAGAALDTELFITPIKLRVQQIIEETAIRILTGPQWACPQTAKATGTRKPAQRRLGGWAPTEAISQKKPLRLQEGEKWEERCAFVLAPWEAPVPCFIENQEAALKTHNDIYEDIACDDHGRIKMIFTDGSGFAGHIGASTASHYPEITSQRRYLGTESQSTVYAAELSGIEMALAKTREEDTGASPAVVNPTVASHGNERTMAREVIIFSDSQAAIQAVQNPQRPSGQYVLGLIYEHVRAIRSRNQAQPNQPTNITIRWIPAHVGVDGNEFADGEAKSAALLGAGMGAATGNGTDKPTIRLAAAAKRAVRQRIRERWEKQWEREATSAPTKRLVQAPGKKTLRLYEGLSKPQCAILIQMRTMRIGLRHFLFKIKAAETDRCNCDEGSQTPKHILMQCPRYVIPRTKLWEQLWAIGINEMDYDKIVSNPQATRYVVNFMHRTGLLQQFQYATTEDDDDEPTGLAAMDLGVEDDGY
;
A
#
# COMPACT_ATOMS: atom_id res chain seq x y z
N MET A 1 -25.66 17.93 -0.09
CA MET A 1 -25.32 16.49 -0.02
C MET A 1 -26.20 15.86 1.03
N LEU A 2 -26.84 14.75 0.69
CA LEU A 2 -27.73 13.99 1.57
C LEU A 2 -27.20 12.57 1.72
N LEU A 3 -27.04 12.10 2.95
CA LEU A 3 -26.67 10.73 3.29
C LEU A 3 -27.93 9.96 3.71
N LEU A 4 -28.17 8.82 3.08
CA LEU A 4 -29.30 7.92 3.36
C LEU A 4 -28.79 6.64 4.05
N ASP A 5 -29.58 6.13 5.00
CA ASP A 5 -29.37 4.85 5.68
C ASP A 5 -30.52 3.89 5.35
N VAL A 6 -30.19 2.72 4.79
CA VAL A 6 -31.15 1.63 4.55
C VAL A 6 -31.27 0.77 5.82
N ALA A 7 -32.45 0.77 6.43
CA ALA A 7 -32.71 0.03 7.66
C ALA A 7 -32.65 -1.49 7.43
N GLY A 8 -31.91 -2.20 8.29
CA GLY A 8 -31.84 -3.66 8.24
C GLY A 8 -31.28 -4.21 6.94
N ALA A 9 -30.28 -3.52 6.35
CA ALA A 9 -29.71 -3.77 5.03
C ALA A 9 -29.70 -5.25 4.60
N TYR A 10 -28.92 -6.11 5.26
CA TYR A 10 -28.77 -7.50 4.82
C TYR A 10 -29.99 -8.35 5.14
N ASP A 11 -30.69 -8.06 6.23
CA ASP A 11 -31.79 -8.89 6.73
C ASP A 11 -33.09 -8.67 5.93
N MET A 12 -33.20 -7.50 5.29
CA MET A 12 -34.40 -7.06 4.55
C MET A 12 -34.29 -7.23 3.03
N VAL A 13 -33.23 -7.86 2.52
CA VAL A 13 -33.10 -8.10 1.08
C VAL A 13 -34.18 -9.07 0.58
N SER A 14 -35.07 -8.59 -0.30
CA SER A 14 -36.01 -9.45 -1.02
C SER A 14 -35.26 -10.29 -2.06
N HIS A 15 -35.37 -11.62 -1.96
CA HIS A 15 -34.72 -12.56 -2.88
C HIS A 15 -35.25 -12.39 -4.31
N GLU A 16 -36.56 -12.31 -4.49
CA GLU A 16 -37.18 -12.13 -5.81
C GLU A 16 -36.68 -10.87 -6.49
N ARG A 17 -36.62 -9.75 -5.75
CA ARG A 17 -36.15 -8.48 -6.31
C ARG A 17 -34.65 -8.50 -6.59
N LEU A 18 -33.83 -9.13 -5.74
CA LEU A 18 -32.41 -9.34 -6.02
C LEU A 18 -32.22 -10.13 -7.33
N LEU A 19 -32.92 -11.26 -7.49
CA LEU A 19 -32.83 -12.08 -8.70
C LEU A 19 -33.32 -11.33 -9.94
N TYR A 20 -34.41 -10.55 -9.82
CA TYR A 20 -34.88 -9.67 -10.87
C TYR A 20 -33.80 -8.63 -11.26
N ASN A 21 -33.18 -7.96 -10.28
CA ASN A 21 -32.13 -6.98 -10.53
C ASN A 21 -30.93 -7.63 -11.24
N MET A 22 -30.53 -8.84 -10.83
CA MET A 22 -29.48 -9.60 -11.51
C MET A 22 -29.81 -9.87 -12.98
N GLN A 23 -31.04 -10.27 -13.29
CA GLN A 23 -31.48 -10.46 -14.68
C GLN A 23 -31.42 -9.15 -15.48
N GLN A 24 -31.91 -8.04 -14.93
CA GLN A 24 -31.86 -6.72 -15.57
C GLN A 24 -30.42 -6.22 -15.80
N MET A 25 -29.47 -6.69 -15.00
CA MET A 25 -28.04 -6.36 -15.13
C MET A 25 -27.29 -7.31 -16.08
N GLY A 26 -27.98 -8.25 -16.76
CA GLY A 26 -27.36 -9.23 -17.64
C GLY A 26 -26.68 -10.39 -16.91
N LEU A 27 -26.94 -10.57 -15.61
CA LEU A 27 -26.38 -11.63 -14.77
C LEU A 27 -27.33 -12.82 -14.59
N GLY A 28 -28.28 -13.00 -15.52
CA GLY A 28 -29.33 -14.03 -15.43
C GLY A 28 -28.78 -15.46 -15.36
N THR A 29 -27.62 -15.73 -15.95
CA THR A 29 -26.97 -17.05 -15.90
C THR A 29 -26.48 -17.43 -14.49
N LEU A 30 -26.21 -16.45 -13.63
CA LEU A 30 -25.80 -16.65 -12.24
C LEU A 30 -26.98 -16.67 -11.27
N ALA A 31 -28.16 -16.20 -11.69
CA ALA A 31 -29.34 -16.12 -10.84
C ALA A 31 -29.76 -17.47 -10.24
N PRO A 32 -29.74 -18.62 -10.96
CA PRO A 32 -30.09 -19.92 -10.37
C PRO A 32 -29.17 -20.33 -9.21
N TRP A 33 -27.87 -20.03 -9.31
CA TRP A 33 -26.90 -20.30 -8.25
C TRP A 33 -27.20 -19.46 -7.00
N VAL A 34 -27.48 -18.18 -7.19
CA VAL A 34 -27.87 -17.28 -6.08
C VAL A 34 -29.21 -17.71 -5.48
N GLN A 35 -30.18 -18.10 -6.30
CA GLN A 35 -31.46 -18.62 -5.82
C GLN A 35 -31.25 -19.87 -4.97
N SER A 36 -30.46 -20.83 -5.44
CA SER A 36 -30.11 -22.02 -4.66
C SER A 36 -29.42 -21.66 -3.34
N PHE A 37 -28.53 -20.67 -3.33
CA PHE A 37 -27.86 -20.20 -2.13
C PHE A 37 -28.82 -19.56 -1.11
N LEU A 38 -29.90 -18.93 -1.57
CA LEU A 38 -30.86 -18.21 -0.73
C LEU A 38 -32.05 -19.06 -0.27
N THR A 39 -32.33 -20.17 -0.95
CA THR A 39 -33.48 -21.05 -0.72
C THR A 39 -33.26 -22.00 0.46
N GLY A 40 -34.32 -22.32 1.21
CA GLY A 40 -34.28 -23.36 2.26
C GLY A 40 -33.45 -23.02 3.49
N ARG A 41 -33.12 -21.74 3.70
CA ARG A 41 -32.30 -21.30 4.84
C ARG A 41 -33.08 -21.29 6.15
N SER A 42 -32.40 -21.66 7.22
CA SER A 42 -32.87 -21.53 8.60
C SER A 42 -31.76 -20.98 9.51
N THR A 43 -32.13 -20.40 10.64
CA THR A 43 -31.19 -19.89 11.64
C THR A 43 -31.60 -20.30 13.06
N ARG A 44 -30.64 -20.25 13.99
CA ARG A 44 -30.82 -20.52 15.42
C ARG A 44 -30.12 -19.42 16.23
N ILE A 45 -30.69 -19.05 17.37
CA ILE A 45 -30.12 -18.06 18.27
C ILE A 45 -29.38 -18.80 19.38
N LYS A 46 -28.09 -18.50 19.57
CA LYS A 46 -27.30 -18.98 20.71
C LYS A 46 -27.18 -17.88 21.76
N LEU A 47 -27.76 -18.11 22.93
CA LEU A 47 -27.61 -17.22 24.08
C LEU A 47 -26.24 -17.42 24.75
N PRO A 48 -25.70 -16.41 25.46
CA PRO A 48 -24.39 -16.49 26.12
C PRO A 48 -24.26 -17.64 27.15
N ASN A 49 -25.38 -18.07 27.74
CA ASN A 49 -25.45 -19.21 28.65
C ASN A 49 -25.39 -20.58 27.94
N GLY A 50 -25.21 -20.60 26.62
CA GLY A 50 -25.10 -21.81 25.82
C GLY A 50 -26.44 -22.37 25.31
N HIS A 51 -27.58 -21.78 25.70
CA HIS A 51 -28.88 -22.20 25.20
C HIS A 51 -29.02 -21.87 23.70
N LEU A 52 -29.50 -22.83 22.93
CA LEU A 52 -29.72 -22.71 21.48
C LEU A 52 -31.23 -22.82 21.20
N SER A 53 -31.79 -21.84 20.49
CA SER A 53 -33.19 -21.87 20.09
C SER A 53 -33.47 -23.00 19.10
N ASP A 54 -34.74 -23.31 18.87
CA ASP A 54 -35.15 -24.09 17.70
C ASP A 54 -34.79 -23.37 16.39
N ALA A 55 -34.61 -24.16 15.34
CA ALA A 55 -34.33 -23.64 14.02
C ALA A 55 -35.60 -23.04 13.42
N PHE A 56 -35.51 -21.81 12.95
CA PHE A 56 -36.61 -21.14 12.26
C PHE A 56 -36.18 -20.69 10.86
N PRO A 57 -37.10 -20.74 9.87
CA PRO A 57 -36.78 -20.41 8.49
C PRO A 57 -36.48 -18.91 8.32
N THR A 58 -35.58 -18.60 7.39
CA THR A 58 -35.22 -17.22 7.01
C THR A 58 -35.56 -16.98 5.53
N PRO A 59 -36.83 -16.64 5.22
CA PRO A 59 -37.29 -16.47 3.84
C PRO A 59 -36.80 -15.17 3.18
N THR A 60 -36.27 -14.23 3.95
CA THR A 60 -35.74 -12.95 3.47
C THR A 60 -34.28 -12.76 3.90
N GLY A 61 -33.64 -11.77 3.28
CA GLY A 61 -32.30 -11.35 3.62
C GLY A 61 -31.19 -12.22 3.03
N ILE A 62 -29.96 -11.73 3.16
CA ILE A 62 -28.75 -12.41 2.70
C ILE A 62 -27.88 -12.77 3.91
N PRO A 63 -27.20 -13.94 3.94
CA PRO A 63 -26.46 -14.37 5.12
C PRO A 63 -25.32 -13.42 5.50
N GLN A 64 -25.34 -12.85 6.70
CA GLN A 64 -24.19 -12.12 7.24
C GLN A 64 -23.00 -13.06 7.45
N GLY A 65 -21.78 -12.57 7.17
CA GLY A 65 -20.55 -13.36 7.23
C GLY A 65 -20.24 -14.18 5.97
N SER A 66 -21.19 -14.32 5.04
CA SER A 66 -20.90 -14.94 3.74
C SER A 66 -20.11 -13.99 2.83
N PRO A 67 -19.04 -14.47 2.15
CA PRO A 67 -18.22 -13.64 1.25
C PRO A 67 -18.99 -13.04 0.07
N ILE A 68 -20.07 -13.68 -0.40
CA ILE A 68 -20.85 -13.19 -1.56
C ILE A 68 -21.94 -12.18 -1.15
N SER A 69 -22.37 -12.18 0.11
CA SER A 69 -23.46 -11.30 0.58
C SER A 69 -23.20 -9.80 0.34
N PRO A 70 -22.01 -9.23 0.61
CA PRO A 70 -21.75 -7.84 0.27
C PRO A 70 -21.92 -7.53 -1.23
N ILE A 71 -21.54 -8.47 -2.10
CA ILE A 71 -21.69 -8.32 -3.56
C ILE A 71 -23.18 -8.34 -3.92
N LEU A 72 -23.95 -9.30 -3.37
CA LEU A 72 -25.39 -9.37 -3.60
C LEU A 72 -26.11 -8.12 -3.12
N PHE A 73 -25.69 -7.55 -1.98
CA PHE A 73 -26.26 -6.30 -1.49
C PHE A 73 -25.98 -5.13 -2.44
N LEU A 74 -24.77 -5.03 -2.98
CA LEU A 74 -24.45 -4.02 -4.00
C LEU A 74 -25.31 -4.17 -5.25
N LEU A 75 -25.56 -5.40 -5.71
CA LEU A 75 -26.46 -5.67 -6.85
C LEU A 75 -27.91 -5.29 -6.53
N PHE A 76 -28.36 -5.57 -5.30
CA PHE A 76 -29.68 -5.17 -4.81
C PHE A 76 -29.84 -3.64 -4.74
N ASN A 77 -28.80 -2.94 -4.28
CA ASN A 77 -28.81 -1.49 -4.07
C ASN A 77 -28.51 -0.68 -5.34
N ALA A 78 -27.90 -1.28 -6.38
CA ALA A 78 -27.51 -0.60 -7.61
C ALA A 78 -28.66 0.18 -8.32
N PRO A 79 -29.92 -0.30 -8.36
CA PRO A 79 -31.03 0.47 -8.92
C PRO A 79 -31.37 1.74 -8.12
N LEU A 80 -31.16 1.76 -6.79
CA LEU A 80 -31.36 2.97 -5.97
C LEU A 80 -30.41 4.08 -6.40
N VAL A 81 -29.12 3.74 -6.47
CA VAL A 81 -28.05 4.68 -6.88
C VAL A 81 -28.33 5.24 -8.27
N ARG A 82 -28.75 4.37 -9.21
CA ARG A 82 -29.14 4.81 -10.56
C ARG A 82 -30.38 5.71 -10.55
N ALA A 83 -31.39 5.39 -9.76
CA ALA A 83 -32.62 6.18 -9.68
C ALA A 83 -32.42 7.58 -9.07
N CYS A 84 -31.45 7.73 -8.18
CA CYS A 84 -31.11 9.00 -7.52
C CYS A 84 -30.10 9.86 -8.31
N THR A 85 -29.55 9.34 -9.41
CA THR A 85 -28.67 10.08 -10.31
C THR A 85 -29.51 10.80 -11.37
N LEU A 86 -29.71 12.11 -11.21
CA LEU A 86 -30.54 12.94 -12.08
C LEU A 86 -29.65 13.79 -12.98
N ARG A 87 -29.67 13.55 -14.29
CA ARG A 87 -28.90 14.33 -15.27
C ARG A 87 -29.82 14.99 -16.29
N GLY A 88 -29.38 16.12 -16.85
CA GLY A 88 -30.08 16.82 -17.92
C GLY A 88 -31.30 17.64 -17.49
N LEU A 89 -31.41 18.02 -16.21
CA LEU A 89 -32.41 18.97 -15.75
C LEU A 89 -31.90 20.40 -15.95
N TYR A 90 -32.79 21.34 -16.27
CA TYR A 90 -32.41 22.72 -16.59
C TYR A 90 -31.86 23.50 -15.38
N TYR A 91 -32.17 23.06 -14.16
CA TYR A 91 -31.83 23.72 -12.89
C TYR A 91 -30.73 23.00 -12.09
N GLY A 92 -30.09 21.97 -12.67
CA GLY A 92 -28.95 21.29 -12.06
C GLY A 92 -28.95 19.78 -12.23
N GLU A 93 -28.08 19.10 -11.49
CA GLU A 93 -27.91 17.65 -11.57
C GLU A 93 -27.65 17.05 -10.19
N SER A 94 -27.95 15.75 -10.05
CA SER A 94 -27.55 14.96 -8.89
C SER A 94 -26.75 13.74 -9.29
N GLU A 95 -25.73 13.43 -8.50
CA GLU A 95 -25.00 12.17 -8.57
C GLU A 95 -25.18 11.41 -7.27
N ALA A 96 -25.55 10.14 -7.38
CA ALA A 96 -25.63 9.26 -6.22
C ALA A 96 -24.46 8.26 -6.22
N TYR A 97 -23.99 7.95 -5.02
CA TYR A 97 -22.92 7.01 -4.74
C TYR A 97 -23.41 6.03 -3.67
N GLY A 98 -23.08 4.75 -3.81
CA GLY A 98 -23.43 3.72 -2.83
C GLY A 98 -22.20 2.93 -2.43
N TRP A 99 -22.02 2.72 -1.13
CA TRP A 99 -21.03 1.81 -0.58
C TRP A 99 -21.73 0.91 0.44
N VAL A 100 -22.07 -0.30 0.01
CA VAL A 100 -22.93 -1.20 0.79
C VAL A 100 -24.22 -0.44 1.15
N ASP A 101 -24.47 -0.22 2.45
CA ASP A 101 -25.65 0.40 3.05
C ASP A 101 -25.61 1.94 3.06
N ASP A 102 -24.41 2.53 3.02
CA ASP A 102 -24.23 3.99 2.92
C ASP A 102 -24.57 4.48 1.50
N VAL A 103 -25.59 5.32 1.37
CA VAL A 103 -25.92 5.98 0.09
C VAL A 103 -25.78 7.49 0.23
N CYS A 104 -25.03 8.10 -0.69
CA CYS A 104 -24.79 9.55 -0.72
C CYS A 104 -25.37 10.13 -2.00
N ILE A 105 -26.17 11.18 -1.88
CA ILE A 105 -26.70 11.96 -3.01
C ILE A 105 -26.08 13.35 -2.97
N LEU A 106 -25.34 13.70 -4.02
CA LEU A 106 -24.74 15.01 -4.23
C LEU A 106 -25.55 15.76 -5.28
N ALA A 107 -26.28 16.80 -4.86
CA ALA A 107 -26.91 17.76 -5.76
C ALA A 107 -25.93 18.91 -6.09
N ILE A 108 -25.94 19.37 -7.34
CA ILE A 108 -25.10 20.44 -7.86
C ILE A 108 -25.98 21.36 -8.72
N SER A 109 -26.07 22.63 -8.32
CA SER A 109 -26.81 23.70 -9.01
C SER A 109 -26.23 25.07 -8.66
N ASN A 110 -26.91 26.16 -9.04
CA ASN A 110 -26.47 27.54 -8.76
C ASN A 110 -27.05 28.11 -7.45
N SER A 111 -28.05 27.47 -6.84
CA SER A 111 -28.67 27.92 -5.58
C SER A 111 -28.95 26.76 -4.60
N TYR A 112 -29.08 27.06 -3.30
CA TYR A 112 -29.49 26.04 -2.31
C TYR A 112 -30.90 25.53 -2.57
N GLU A 113 -31.81 26.38 -3.02
CA GLU A 113 -33.19 26.01 -3.35
C GLU A 113 -33.24 24.95 -4.46
N GLU A 114 -32.54 25.19 -5.57
CA GLU A 114 -32.45 24.22 -6.67
C GLU A 114 -31.83 22.89 -6.18
N ASN A 115 -30.83 22.96 -5.29
CA ASN A 115 -30.23 21.76 -4.69
C ASN A 115 -31.24 21.01 -3.81
N VAL A 116 -32.04 21.71 -2.99
CA VAL A 116 -33.11 21.10 -2.18
C VAL A 116 -34.14 20.44 -3.08
N GLN A 117 -34.61 21.13 -4.13
CA GLN A 117 -35.54 20.56 -5.11
C GLN A 117 -34.99 19.30 -5.79
N LEU A 118 -33.69 19.28 -6.13
CA LEU A 118 -33.02 18.10 -6.66
C LEU A 118 -32.97 16.95 -5.64
N LEU A 119 -32.65 17.23 -4.39
CA LEU A 119 -32.58 16.24 -3.32
C LEU A 119 -33.95 15.65 -2.99
N GLU A 120 -35.00 16.47 -2.93
CA GLU A 120 -36.38 16.04 -2.72
C GLU A 120 -36.87 15.15 -3.87
N LYS A 121 -36.57 15.52 -5.12
CA LYS A 121 -36.86 14.69 -6.30
C LYS A 121 -36.10 13.37 -6.27
N ALA A 122 -34.84 13.37 -5.85
CA ALA A 122 -34.06 12.14 -5.70
C ALA A 122 -34.62 11.25 -4.58
N LEU A 123 -35.05 11.85 -3.46
CA LEU A 123 -35.74 11.15 -2.37
C LEU A 123 -37.07 10.53 -2.82
N GLN A 124 -37.87 11.21 -3.64
CA GLN A 124 -39.09 10.62 -4.21
C GLN A 124 -38.78 9.37 -5.06
N ARG A 125 -37.70 9.40 -5.84
CA ARG A 125 -37.21 8.24 -6.60
C ARG A 125 -36.71 7.13 -5.66
N ALA A 126 -36.02 7.50 -4.57
CA ALA A 126 -35.57 6.57 -3.55
C ALA A 126 -36.75 5.89 -2.83
N THR A 127 -37.79 6.63 -2.45
CA THR A 127 -39.01 6.10 -1.84
C THR A 127 -39.73 5.15 -2.80
N SER A 128 -39.85 5.52 -4.07
CA SER A 128 -40.41 4.65 -5.11
C SER A 128 -39.61 3.36 -5.27
N TRP A 129 -38.28 3.45 -5.17
CA TRP A 129 -37.40 2.29 -5.17
C TRP A 129 -37.63 1.43 -3.93
N ALA A 130 -37.69 2.02 -2.73
CA ALA A 130 -37.86 1.33 -1.47
C ALA A 130 -39.17 0.52 -1.45
N SER A 131 -40.30 1.12 -1.86
CA SER A 131 -41.58 0.42 -1.99
C SER A 131 -41.51 -0.75 -2.96
N LYS A 132 -40.82 -0.58 -4.09
CA LYS A 132 -40.59 -1.65 -5.08
C LYS A 132 -39.68 -2.77 -4.54
N HIS A 133 -38.76 -2.45 -3.65
CA HIS A 133 -37.73 -3.38 -3.16
C HIS A 133 -38.08 -4.00 -1.79
N ALA A 134 -39.26 -3.68 -1.24
CA ALA A 134 -39.63 -4.01 0.12
C ALA A 134 -38.56 -3.59 1.15
N ALA A 135 -37.87 -2.48 0.85
CA ALA A 135 -36.83 -1.90 1.69
C ALA A 135 -37.40 -0.72 2.49
N LYS A 136 -36.77 -0.41 3.62
CA LYS A 136 -37.13 0.72 4.47
C LYS A 136 -35.90 1.58 4.73
N PHE A 137 -36.06 2.90 4.72
CA PHE A 137 -35.03 3.83 5.17
C PHE A 137 -35.16 4.14 6.66
N ALA A 138 -34.08 4.62 7.27
CA ALA A 138 -34.06 5.18 8.62
C ALA A 138 -33.83 6.71 8.55
N PRO A 139 -34.88 7.53 8.35
CA PRO A 139 -34.73 8.99 8.19
C PRO A 139 -34.10 9.69 9.38
N ASP A 140 -34.22 9.12 10.58
CA ASP A 140 -33.58 9.58 11.81
C ASP A 140 -32.04 9.56 11.76
N LYS A 141 -31.48 8.77 10.86
CA LYS A 141 -30.04 8.67 10.61
C LYS A 141 -29.59 9.43 9.35
N PHE A 142 -30.50 10.08 8.64
CA PHE A 142 -30.12 10.84 7.46
C PHE A 142 -29.30 12.06 7.88
N GLU A 143 -28.26 12.37 7.12
CA GLU A 143 -27.46 13.58 7.34
C GLU A 143 -27.52 14.47 6.10
N LEU A 144 -28.00 15.69 6.28
CA LEU A 144 -27.98 16.74 5.25
C LEU A 144 -26.82 17.69 5.53
N ILE A 145 -26.05 18.04 4.50
CA ILE A 145 -25.06 19.11 4.57
C ILE A 145 -25.04 19.92 3.27
N HIS A 146 -25.04 21.24 3.42
CA HIS A 146 -24.84 22.19 2.34
C HIS A 146 -23.37 22.60 2.28
N PHE A 147 -22.80 22.59 1.08
CA PHE A 147 -21.40 22.99 0.85
C PHE A 147 -21.36 24.36 0.21
N ASN A 148 -20.44 25.20 0.69
CA ASN A 148 -20.28 26.56 0.18
C ASN A 148 -18.96 26.61 -0.60
N ASN A 149 -18.95 27.24 -1.77
CA ASN A 149 -17.69 27.47 -2.48
C ASN A 149 -16.95 28.67 -1.85
N PRO A 150 -15.82 28.46 -1.13
CA PRO A 150 -15.10 29.55 -0.48
C PRO A 150 -14.44 30.53 -1.46
N LYS A 151 -14.39 30.20 -2.76
CA LYS A 151 -13.89 31.08 -3.81
C LYS A 151 -14.99 31.86 -4.53
N SER A 152 -16.25 31.62 -4.19
CA SER A 152 -17.35 32.40 -4.72
C SER A 152 -17.25 33.81 -4.16
N THR A 153 -16.98 34.79 -5.02
CA THR A 153 -16.91 36.22 -4.67
C THR A 153 -18.27 36.85 -4.43
N THR A 154 -19.36 36.09 -4.57
CA THR A 154 -20.69 36.48 -4.10
C THR A 154 -20.70 36.36 -2.57
N SER A 155 -20.07 37.33 -1.91
CA SER A 155 -20.25 37.58 -0.49
C SER A 155 -21.68 38.06 -0.28
N THR A 156 -22.64 37.15 -0.17
CA THR A 156 -23.76 37.47 0.71
C THR A 156 -23.21 37.33 2.13
N ILE A 157 -22.95 38.49 2.73
CA ILE A 157 -22.74 38.62 4.17
C ILE A 157 -24.07 38.18 4.79
N HIS A 158 -24.25 36.89 5.04
CA HIS A 158 -25.31 36.44 5.92
C HIS A 158 -24.68 36.28 7.29
N GLU A 159 -24.99 37.26 8.15
CA GLU A 159 -24.81 37.17 9.59
C GLU A 159 -25.36 35.84 10.08
N ALA A 160 -24.72 35.27 11.11
CA ALA A 160 -25.23 34.08 11.76
C ALA A 160 -26.71 34.30 12.14
N PRO A 161 -27.58 33.29 11.99
CA PRO A 161 -28.98 33.45 12.37
C PRO A 161 -29.02 33.93 13.83
N PRO A 162 -29.86 34.92 14.18
CA PRO A 162 -29.96 35.39 15.55
C PRO A 162 -30.25 34.19 16.46
N GLN A 163 -29.57 34.12 17.61
CA GLN A 163 -29.65 32.98 18.55
C GLN A 163 -31.03 32.77 19.19
N ASN A 164 -32.08 33.44 18.69
CA ASN A 164 -33.40 33.46 19.29
C ASN A 164 -34.54 33.65 18.27
N THR A 165 -34.37 33.23 17.01
CA THR A 165 -35.49 33.18 16.05
C THR A 165 -36.31 31.92 16.27
N ASP A 166 -37.63 32.06 16.33
CA ASP A 166 -38.58 30.96 16.41
C ASP A 166 -38.32 29.97 15.26
N ILE A 167 -38.54 28.67 15.45
CA ILE A 167 -38.37 27.64 14.40
C ILE A 167 -39.28 27.86 13.18
N TRP A 168 -40.24 28.79 13.30
CA TRP A 168 -41.16 29.24 12.26
C TRP A 168 -40.78 30.57 11.59
N GLU A 169 -39.73 31.26 12.05
CA GLU A 169 -39.24 32.50 11.43
C GLU A 169 -38.36 32.15 10.21
N VAL A 170 -38.99 32.24 9.05
CA VAL A 170 -38.34 32.17 7.74
C VAL A 170 -37.55 33.46 7.53
N PRO A 171 -36.24 33.41 7.21
CA PRO A 171 -35.47 34.62 6.90
C PRO A 171 -36.17 35.46 5.81
N ASP A 172 -35.95 36.78 5.82
CA ASP A 172 -36.58 37.73 4.88
C ASP A 172 -36.35 37.38 3.40
N ASP A 173 -35.39 36.50 3.10
CA ASP A 173 -35.27 35.77 1.83
C ASP A 173 -35.34 34.25 2.08
N PRO A 174 -36.50 33.59 1.82
CA PRO A 174 -36.64 32.12 1.92
C PRO A 174 -35.76 31.35 0.93
N SER A 175 -35.17 32.03 -0.07
CA SER A 175 -34.37 31.42 -1.12
C SER A 175 -32.88 31.71 -0.92
N GLY A 176 -32.05 30.66 -0.80
CA GLY A 176 -30.60 30.82 -0.99
C GLY A 176 -29.71 30.91 0.25
N HIS A 177 -30.16 30.44 1.42
CA HIS A 177 -29.27 30.28 2.59
C HIS A 177 -28.90 28.81 2.88
N ASP A 178 -27.82 28.60 3.61
CA ASP A 178 -27.25 27.27 3.92
C ASP A 178 -27.98 26.52 5.06
N GLY A 179 -29.11 27.06 5.49
CA GLY A 179 -30.02 26.50 6.49
C GLY A 179 -31.28 25.86 5.88
N MET A 180 -31.47 25.94 4.57
CA MET A 180 -32.66 25.39 3.90
C MET A 180 -32.79 23.88 4.16
N PRO A 181 -33.92 23.42 4.73
CA PRO A 181 -34.14 22.01 5.00
C PRO A 181 -34.51 21.24 3.73
N VAL A 182 -34.40 19.91 3.79
CA VAL A 182 -35.01 19.00 2.80
C VAL A 182 -36.25 18.38 3.43
N ILE A 183 -37.39 18.47 2.74
CA ILE A 183 -38.66 17.96 3.26
C ILE A 183 -38.94 16.59 2.64
N ILE A 184 -39.08 15.57 3.49
CA ILE A 184 -39.58 14.26 3.07
C ILE A 184 -41.10 14.24 3.30
N PRO A 185 -41.92 14.03 2.26
CA PRO A 185 -43.34 13.81 2.42
C PRO A 185 -43.59 12.61 3.35
N GLY A 186 -44.30 12.83 4.45
CA GLY A 186 -44.68 11.81 5.42
C GLY A 186 -46.18 11.93 5.72
N ASP A 187 -46.82 10.81 6.01
CA ASP A 187 -48.22 10.73 6.42
C ASP A 187 -48.26 10.22 7.88
N PRO A 188 -48.76 11.01 8.87
CA PRO A 188 -49.48 12.28 8.73
C PRO A 188 -48.60 13.55 8.79
N ILE A 189 -47.31 13.44 9.14
CA ILE A 189 -46.41 14.60 9.34
C ILE A 189 -45.16 14.46 8.45
N PRO A 190 -44.77 15.51 7.70
CA PRO A 190 -43.54 15.50 6.92
C PRO A 190 -42.30 15.47 7.81
N ILE A 191 -41.25 14.77 7.36
CA ILE A 191 -39.96 14.75 8.06
C ILE A 191 -39.11 15.90 7.52
N ILE A 192 -38.68 16.81 8.40
CA ILE A 192 -37.86 17.96 8.05
C ILE A 192 -36.40 17.65 8.37
N LEU A 193 -35.56 17.54 7.33
CA LEU A 193 -34.13 17.32 7.49
C LEU A 193 -33.41 18.66 7.53
N VAL A 194 -32.92 19.04 8.71
CA VAL A 194 -32.14 20.27 8.90
C VAL A 194 -30.68 20.03 8.53
N PRO A 195 -30.03 20.94 7.78
CA PRO A 195 -28.63 20.79 7.42
C PRO A 195 -27.69 20.90 8.64
N SER A 196 -26.76 19.96 8.75
CA SER A 196 -25.68 19.96 9.71
C SER A 196 -24.47 20.77 9.23
N SER A 197 -23.65 21.24 10.16
CA SER A 197 -22.35 21.87 9.86
C SER A 197 -21.28 20.84 9.47
N THR A 198 -21.45 19.58 9.87
CA THR A 198 -20.53 18.49 9.58
C THR A 198 -21.27 17.18 9.33
N ALA A 199 -20.83 16.41 8.33
CA ALA A 199 -21.38 15.09 8.03
C ALA A 199 -20.27 14.04 7.94
N LYS A 200 -20.54 12.80 8.36
CA LYS A 200 -19.55 11.70 8.31
C LYS A 200 -19.88 10.76 7.16
N TYR A 201 -19.00 10.71 6.16
CA TYR A 201 -19.14 9.80 5.02
C TYR A 201 -17.90 8.92 4.86
N LEU A 202 -18.09 7.59 4.83
CA LEU A 202 -17.01 6.59 4.73
C LEU A 202 -15.88 6.81 5.76
N GLY A 203 -16.25 7.25 6.96
CA GLY A 203 -15.31 7.54 8.04
C GLY A 203 -14.56 8.87 7.94
N VAL A 204 -14.84 9.71 6.93
CA VAL A 204 -14.28 11.06 6.78
C VAL A 204 -15.32 12.10 7.17
N TRP A 205 -14.93 13.05 8.02
CA TRP A 205 -15.80 14.16 8.41
C TRP A 205 -15.67 15.32 7.42
N LEU A 206 -16.79 15.70 6.82
CA LEU A 206 -16.91 16.77 5.84
C LEU A 206 -17.53 17.99 6.53
N ASP A 207 -16.79 19.10 6.58
CA ASP A 207 -17.30 20.40 7.06
C ASP A 207 -17.86 21.22 5.88
N LYS A 208 -18.76 22.19 6.12
CA LYS A 208 -19.38 23.05 5.08
C LYS A 208 -18.40 23.63 4.05
N HIS A 209 -17.21 24.06 4.50
CA HIS A 209 -16.17 24.65 3.64
C HIS A 209 -15.17 23.63 3.08
N LEU A 210 -15.37 22.34 3.37
CA LEU A 210 -14.40 21.27 3.09
C LEU A 210 -13.00 21.62 3.60
N SER A 211 -12.94 22.25 4.78
CA SER A 211 -11.70 22.56 5.48
C SER A 211 -11.15 21.36 6.23
N PHE A 212 -11.98 20.34 6.51
CA PHE A 212 -11.66 19.08 7.21
C PHE A 212 -11.11 19.30 8.63
N THR A 213 -11.47 20.41 9.26
CA THR A 213 -10.99 20.76 10.60
C THR A 213 -11.55 19.80 11.65
N THR A 214 -12.83 19.41 11.53
CA THR A 214 -13.43 18.42 12.42
C THR A 214 -12.80 17.06 12.24
N HIS A 215 -12.54 16.66 10.99
CA HIS A 215 -11.85 15.42 10.66
C HIS A 215 -10.48 15.34 11.32
N ARG A 216 -9.63 16.36 11.12
CA ARG A 216 -8.29 16.42 11.70
C ARG A 216 -8.33 16.30 13.23
N LYS A 217 -9.19 17.07 13.90
CA LYS A 217 -9.32 17.04 15.37
C LYS A 217 -9.70 15.63 15.86
N LYS A 218 -10.70 14.99 15.23
CA LYS A 218 -11.12 13.64 15.60
C LYS A 218 -10.03 12.59 15.36
N MET A 219 -9.23 12.72 14.29
CA MET A 219 -8.14 11.78 14.00
C MET A 219 -6.94 11.94 14.91
N LEU A 220 -6.59 13.19 15.25
CA LEU A 220 -5.58 13.46 16.27
C LEU A 220 -6.01 12.94 17.64
N ALA A 221 -7.28 13.15 18.02
CA ALA A 221 -7.83 12.63 19.28
C ALA A 221 -7.83 11.10 19.31
N LYS A 222 -8.26 10.45 18.22
CA LYS A 222 -8.24 8.99 18.11
C LYS A 222 -6.83 8.42 18.23
N GLY A 223 -5.86 9.00 17.49
CA GLY A 223 -4.46 8.59 17.57
C GLY A 223 -3.85 8.80 18.96
N ALA A 224 -4.15 9.93 19.61
CA ALA A 224 -3.70 10.22 20.97
C ALA A 224 -4.32 9.27 22.00
N GLY A 225 -5.61 8.94 21.87
CA GLY A 225 -6.29 7.97 22.73
C GLY A 225 -5.70 6.56 22.59
N SER A 226 -5.46 6.10 21.35
CA SER A 226 -4.79 4.82 21.10
C SER A 226 -3.35 4.79 21.64
N LEU A 227 -2.64 5.92 21.65
CA LEU A 227 -1.33 6.03 22.27
C LEU A 227 -1.39 5.93 23.81
N GLU A 228 -2.42 6.46 24.46
CA GLU A 228 -2.61 6.26 25.90
C GLU A 228 -2.98 4.82 26.24
N ALA A 229 -3.76 4.13 25.38
CA ALA A 229 -3.97 2.69 25.53
C ALA A 229 -2.65 1.91 25.38
N LEU A 230 -1.79 2.30 24.42
CA LEU A 230 -0.45 1.72 24.25
C LEU A 230 0.44 1.94 25.48
N ARG A 231 0.25 3.05 26.19
CA ARG A 231 0.97 3.36 27.43
C ARG A 231 0.55 2.49 28.62
N ALA A 232 -0.68 1.95 28.61
CA ALA A 232 -1.16 1.06 29.66
C ALA A 232 -0.47 -0.31 29.64
N ILE A 233 0.16 -0.70 28.53
CA ILE A 233 0.78 -2.04 28.36
C ILE A 233 2.32 -2.02 28.37
N SER A 234 2.96 -0.84 28.48
CA SER A 234 4.42 -0.73 28.52
C SER A 234 4.89 0.57 29.16
N GLY A 235 5.90 0.47 30.01
CA GLY A 235 6.65 1.59 30.59
C GLY A 235 8.10 1.60 30.11
N SER A 236 8.95 2.46 30.69
CA SER A 236 10.40 2.42 30.42
C SER A 236 11.09 1.19 31.04
N THR A 237 10.51 0.62 32.09
CA THR A 237 11.13 -0.42 32.94
C THR A 237 10.39 -1.76 32.91
N TRP A 238 9.32 -1.87 32.11
CA TRP A 238 8.48 -3.07 32.04
C TRP A 238 7.63 -3.09 30.76
N GLY A 239 7.06 -4.25 30.44
CA GLY A 239 6.09 -4.45 29.38
C GLY A 239 6.70 -4.90 28.05
N SER A 240 5.92 -4.74 26.97
CA SER A 240 6.23 -5.31 25.65
C SER A 240 7.55 -4.81 25.04
N SER A 241 8.15 -5.66 24.20
CA SER A 241 9.41 -5.36 23.51
C SER A 241 9.33 -4.12 22.63
N LEU A 242 10.47 -3.48 22.40
CA LEU A 242 10.58 -2.29 21.54
C LEU A 242 10.04 -2.56 20.13
N ILE A 243 10.40 -3.71 19.55
CA ILE A 243 9.97 -4.11 18.20
C ILE A 243 8.46 -4.28 18.13
N ALA A 244 7.84 -4.95 19.11
CA ALA A 244 6.39 -5.12 19.16
C ALA A 244 5.67 -3.76 19.29
N MET A 245 6.13 -2.89 20.18
CA MET A 245 5.54 -1.56 20.39
C MET A 245 5.65 -0.69 19.13
N ARG A 246 6.79 -0.75 18.43
CA ARG A 246 6.99 -0.10 17.13
C ARG A 246 6.01 -0.63 16.08
N LYS A 247 5.84 -1.95 15.98
CA LYS A 247 4.88 -2.58 15.06
C LYS A 247 3.45 -2.10 15.33
N VAL A 248 3.02 -2.09 16.59
CA VAL A 248 1.67 -1.59 16.98
C VAL A 248 1.49 -0.12 16.59
N TYR A 249 2.48 0.74 16.85
CA TYR A 249 2.42 2.14 16.44
C TYR A 249 2.24 2.30 14.92
N GLN A 250 3.03 1.58 14.13
CA GLN A 250 2.99 1.66 12.67
C GLN A 250 1.73 1.04 12.06
N ALA A 251 1.22 -0.06 12.63
CA ALA A 251 0.08 -0.80 12.11
C ALA A 251 -1.28 -0.24 12.59
N VAL A 252 -1.32 0.42 13.76
CA VAL A 252 -2.59 0.88 14.37
C VAL A 252 -2.67 2.40 14.44
N ILE A 253 -1.69 3.05 15.08
CA ILE A 253 -1.78 4.48 15.40
C ILE A 253 -1.58 5.34 14.14
N ILE A 254 -0.60 5.01 13.30
CA ILE A 254 -0.34 5.73 12.04
C ILE A 254 -1.56 5.70 11.09
N PRO A 255 -2.17 4.53 10.77
CA PRO A 255 -3.36 4.50 9.92
C PRO A 255 -4.56 5.26 10.49
N GLN A 256 -4.74 5.26 11.81
CA GLN A 256 -5.81 6.03 12.46
C GLN A 256 -5.59 7.54 12.35
N MET A 257 -4.37 8.02 12.61
CA MET A 257 -4.04 9.46 12.53
C MET A 257 -4.12 9.99 11.10
N LEU A 258 -3.81 9.14 10.12
CA LEU A 258 -3.69 9.52 8.71
C LEU A 258 -4.84 8.97 7.85
N TRP A 259 -5.97 8.60 8.46
CA TRP A 259 -7.12 8.07 7.74
C TRP A 259 -7.68 9.09 6.74
N GLY A 260 -7.91 8.63 5.51
CA GLY A 260 -8.44 9.47 4.42
C GLY A 260 -7.50 10.57 3.94
N LEU A 261 -6.19 10.52 4.27
CA LEU A 261 -5.22 11.59 3.98
C LEU A 261 -5.27 12.11 2.53
N SER A 262 -5.43 11.23 1.55
CA SER A 262 -5.52 11.60 0.12
C SER A 262 -6.74 12.45 -0.23
N ALA A 263 -7.81 12.41 0.58
CA ALA A 263 -9.01 13.20 0.37
C ALA A 263 -8.89 14.63 0.95
N TRP A 264 -8.27 14.77 2.13
CA TRP A 264 -8.27 16.02 2.88
C TRP A 264 -6.93 16.75 2.95
N TYR A 265 -5.81 16.04 2.80
CA TYR A 265 -4.46 16.62 2.80
C TYR A 265 -3.84 16.50 1.40
N CYS A 266 -4.11 17.50 0.56
CA CYS A 266 -3.49 17.61 -0.75
C CYS A 266 -2.98 19.03 -0.95
N PRO A 267 -1.70 19.32 -0.58
CA PRO A 267 -1.13 20.66 -0.70
C PRO A 267 -1.21 21.24 -2.12
N ALA A 268 -1.29 20.36 -3.12
CA ALA A 268 -1.40 20.73 -4.52
C ALA A 268 -2.81 21.16 -4.94
N ALA A 269 -3.85 20.56 -4.36
CA ALA A 269 -5.25 20.80 -4.69
C ALA A 269 -5.92 21.80 -3.77
N ARG A 270 -5.63 21.64 -2.47
CA ARG A 270 -6.20 22.38 -1.35
C ARG A 270 -5.03 22.96 -0.58
N ALA A 271 -4.52 24.09 -1.08
CA ALA A 271 -3.45 24.81 -0.40
C ALA A 271 -3.96 25.25 0.98
N MET A 272 -3.49 24.56 2.01
CA MET A 272 -3.75 24.95 3.40
C MET A 272 -2.91 26.19 3.72
N PRO A 273 -3.46 27.19 4.44
CA PRO A 273 -2.66 28.30 4.95
C PRO A 273 -1.43 27.77 5.69
N ARG A 274 -0.27 28.41 5.51
CA ARG A 274 1.00 27.93 6.08
C ARG A 274 0.90 27.69 7.59
N GLY A 275 0.24 28.59 8.33
CA GLY A 275 0.03 28.46 9.77
C GLY A 275 -0.74 27.19 10.17
N ASP A 276 -1.81 26.85 9.43
CA ASP A 276 -2.60 25.64 9.72
C ASP A 276 -1.83 24.36 9.38
N LEU A 277 -1.05 24.39 8.29
CA LEU A 277 -0.18 23.30 7.89
C LEU A 277 0.91 23.04 8.94
N ASP A 278 1.53 24.11 9.43
CA ASP A 278 2.55 24.03 10.47
C ASP A 278 1.94 23.53 11.78
N LYS A 279 0.74 24.01 12.15
CA LYS A 279 0.00 23.53 13.32
C LYS A 279 -0.28 22.02 13.25
N LEU A 280 -0.83 21.55 12.12
CA LEU A 280 -1.09 20.13 11.89
C LEU A 280 0.21 19.31 11.98
N THR A 281 1.25 19.75 11.28
CA THR A 281 2.54 19.06 11.26
C THR A 281 3.14 18.98 12.67
N ASN A 282 3.02 20.06 13.45
CA ASN A 282 3.48 20.10 14.84
C ASN A 282 2.68 19.17 15.75
N GLU A 283 1.35 19.09 15.61
CA GLU A 283 0.50 18.18 16.38
C GLU A 283 0.82 16.70 16.08
N LEU A 284 0.95 16.36 14.80
CA LEU A 284 1.38 15.03 14.36
C LEU A 284 2.78 14.68 14.90
N THR A 285 3.72 15.62 14.82
CA THR A 285 5.09 15.43 15.31
C THR A 285 5.14 15.24 16.82
N LYS A 286 4.29 15.95 17.58
CA LYS A 286 4.15 15.77 19.03
C LYS A 286 3.66 14.37 19.39
N ILE A 287 2.66 13.85 18.67
CA ILE A 287 2.16 12.48 18.88
C ILE A 287 3.25 11.46 18.53
N GLN A 288 3.92 11.60 17.38
CA GLN A 288 5.02 10.72 17.01
C GLN A 288 6.15 10.75 18.05
N LYS A 289 6.58 11.93 18.52
CA LYS A 289 7.60 12.05 19.57
C LYS A 289 7.19 11.33 20.86
N ARG A 290 5.93 11.49 21.29
CA ARG A 290 5.41 10.78 22.47
C ARG A 290 5.43 9.26 22.28
N ALA A 291 5.03 8.78 21.09
CA ALA A 291 5.12 7.37 20.75
C ALA A 291 6.56 6.87 20.75
N ALA A 292 7.48 7.59 20.12
CA ALA A 292 8.90 7.26 20.07
C ALA A 292 9.52 7.20 21.48
N ILE A 293 9.17 8.13 22.37
CA ILE A 293 9.57 8.10 23.79
C ILE A 293 9.03 6.83 24.48
N LEU A 294 7.76 6.50 24.29
CA LEU A 294 7.14 5.33 24.89
C LEU A 294 7.77 4.02 24.39
N ILE A 295 8.00 3.91 23.08
CA ILE A 295 8.61 2.75 22.42
C ILE A 295 10.06 2.58 22.89
N SER A 296 10.83 3.66 22.96
CA SER A 296 12.25 3.61 23.35
C SER A 296 12.50 3.55 24.84
N GLY A 297 11.58 4.01 25.68
CA GLY A 297 11.85 4.25 27.11
C GLY A 297 12.83 5.42 27.36
N ALA A 298 13.04 6.29 26.37
CA ALA A 298 13.92 7.45 26.50
C ALA A 298 13.31 8.57 27.36
N PHE A 299 14.14 9.51 27.83
CA PHE A 299 13.65 10.69 28.54
C PHE A 299 12.83 11.61 27.64
N ARG A 300 11.83 12.31 28.21
CA ARG A 300 10.96 13.25 27.48
C ARG A 300 11.71 14.35 26.72
N GLY A 301 12.87 14.76 27.26
CA GLY A 301 13.75 15.77 26.68
C GLY A 301 14.60 15.29 25.51
N THR A 302 14.55 14.00 25.16
CA THR A 302 15.29 13.44 24.02
C THR A 302 14.76 14.03 22.71
N ALA A 303 15.65 14.33 21.77
CA ALA A 303 15.29 14.88 20.47
C ALA A 303 14.44 13.87 19.68
N GLY A 304 13.34 14.33 19.07
CA GLY A 304 12.46 13.47 18.29
C GLY A 304 13.20 12.83 17.10
N ALA A 305 14.02 13.62 16.39
CA ALA A 305 14.83 13.14 15.28
C ALA A 305 15.81 12.02 15.67
N ALA A 306 16.42 12.08 16.87
CA ALA A 306 17.26 11.01 17.38
C ALA A 306 16.46 9.71 17.56
N LEU A 307 15.27 9.80 18.16
CA LEU A 307 14.43 8.62 18.40
C LEU A 307 13.83 8.06 17.10
N ASP A 308 13.44 8.91 16.16
CA ASP A 308 12.99 8.51 14.83
C ASP A 308 14.08 7.71 14.11
N THR A 309 15.35 8.13 14.22
CA THR A 309 16.50 7.42 13.65
C THR A 309 16.80 6.10 14.39
N GLU A 310 16.84 6.10 15.73
CA GLU A 310 17.08 4.89 16.53
C GLU A 310 16.01 3.82 16.32
N LEU A 311 14.74 4.24 16.23
CA LEU A 311 13.59 3.36 16.03
C LEU A 311 13.28 3.10 14.56
N PHE A 312 14.04 3.68 13.62
CA PHE A 312 13.74 3.66 12.20
C PHE A 312 12.25 3.97 11.90
N ILE A 313 11.75 5.07 12.46
CA ILE A 313 10.41 5.62 12.24
C ILE A 313 10.57 6.83 11.32
N THR A 314 9.99 6.76 10.12
CA THR A 314 10.05 7.87 9.17
C THR A 314 9.39 9.13 9.77
N PRO A 315 10.04 10.30 9.72
CA PRO A 315 9.46 11.56 10.19
C PRO A 315 8.06 11.80 9.62
N ILE A 316 7.10 12.17 10.47
CA ILE A 316 5.67 12.17 10.11
C ILE A 316 5.36 13.01 8.86
N LYS A 317 6.08 14.12 8.65
CA LYS A 317 5.96 14.98 7.48
C LYS A 317 6.31 14.25 6.18
N LEU A 318 7.37 13.45 6.21
CA LEU A 318 7.79 12.63 5.08
C LEU A 318 6.84 11.44 4.87
N ARG A 319 6.36 10.83 5.96
CA ARG A 319 5.39 9.73 5.90
C ARG A 319 4.07 10.17 5.27
N VAL A 320 3.57 11.35 5.63
CA VAL A 320 2.38 11.98 5.02
C VAL A 320 2.57 12.14 3.51
N GLN A 321 3.72 12.66 3.07
CA GLN A 321 4.02 12.78 1.64
C GLN A 321 4.05 11.41 0.93
N GLN A 322 4.73 10.43 1.53
CA GLN A 322 4.81 9.08 0.99
C GLN A 322 3.42 8.48 0.76
N ILE A 323 2.53 8.54 1.76
CA ILE A 323 1.18 7.95 1.69
C ILE A 323 0.35 8.58 0.57
N ILE A 324 0.40 9.90 0.41
CA ILE A 324 -0.35 10.61 -0.65
C ILE A 324 0.11 10.12 -2.02
N GLU A 325 1.42 10.09 -2.25
CA GLU A 325 1.99 9.74 -3.54
C GLU A 325 1.77 8.26 -3.88
N GLU A 326 1.99 7.36 -2.93
CA GLU A 326 1.72 5.93 -3.12
C GLU A 326 0.22 5.65 -3.32
N THR A 327 -0.66 6.40 -2.66
CA THR A 327 -2.11 6.31 -2.86
C THR A 327 -2.51 6.77 -4.26
N ALA A 328 -1.92 7.86 -4.76
CA ALA A 328 -2.20 8.32 -6.10
C ALA A 328 -1.70 7.35 -7.17
N ILE A 329 -0.50 6.78 -7.01
CA ILE A 329 -0.02 5.69 -7.88
C ILE A 329 -1.06 4.55 -7.89
N ARG A 330 -1.53 4.11 -6.72
CA ARG A 330 -2.55 3.05 -6.63
C ARG A 330 -3.85 3.39 -7.37
N ILE A 331 -4.31 4.64 -7.32
CA ILE A 331 -5.52 5.09 -8.04
C ILE A 331 -5.25 5.08 -9.56
N LEU A 332 -4.10 5.61 -9.99
CA LEU A 332 -3.74 5.74 -11.40
C LEU A 332 -3.48 4.38 -12.07
N THR A 333 -3.01 3.39 -11.32
CA THR A 333 -2.75 2.03 -11.81
C THR A 333 -3.88 1.04 -11.52
N GLY A 334 -5.03 1.51 -11.01
CA GLY A 334 -6.21 0.68 -10.83
C GLY A 334 -6.90 0.36 -12.16
N PRO A 335 -8.00 -0.41 -12.14
CA PRO A 335 -8.82 -0.63 -13.33
C PRO A 335 -9.24 0.70 -13.94
N GLN A 336 -9.01 0.89 -15.23
CA GLN A 336 -9.23 2.17 -15.88
C GLN A 336 -10.69 2.55 -15.73
N TRP A 337 -11.66 1.67 -15.97
CA TRP A 337 -13.08 2.01 -15.80
C TRP A 337 -13.44 2.59 -14.42
N ALA A 338 -12.71 2.24 -13.34
CA ALA A 338 -12.94 2.72 -11.97
C ALA A 338 -12.08 3.94 -11.59
N CYS A 339 -11.03 4.26 -12.37
CA CYS A 339 -10.17 5.40 -12.09
C CYS A 339 -10.91 6.74 -12.39
N PRO A 340 -10.91 7.72 -11.47
CA PRO A 340 -11.61 8.99 -11.67
C PRO A 340 -11.16 9.69 -12.95
N GLN A 341 -12.09 10.22 -13.74
CA GLN A 341 -11.76 10.91 -15.00
C GLN A 341 -10.81 12.09 -14.80
N THR A 342 -10.93 12.78 -13.67
CA THR A 342 -10.05 13.87 -13.23
C THR A 342 -8.60 13.42 -13.00
N ALA A 343 -8.38 12.14 -12.73
CA ALA A 343 -7.04 11.56 -12.58
C ALA A 343 -6.43 11.16 -13.93
N LYS A 344 -7.24 10.65 -14.86
CA LYS A 344 -6.80 10.07 -16.15
C LYS A 344 -6.39 11.09 -17.20
N ALA A 345 -7.15 12.17 -17.35
CA ALA A 345 -7.05 13.02 -18.54
C ALA A 345 -6.75 14.47 -18.17
N THR A 346 -5.60 14.96 -18.66
CA THR A 346 -5.20 16.36 -18.69
C THR A 346 -6.28 17.17 -19.41
N GLY A 347 -6.98 18.08 -18.70
CA GLY A 347 -7.85 19.06 -19.35
C GLY A 347 -9.34 18.72 -19.44
N THR A 348 -9.81 17.65 -18.78
CA THR A 348 -11.25 17.32 -18.70
C THR A 348 -12.08 18.45 -18.11
N ARG A 349 -11.53 19.20 -17.14
CA ARG A 349 -12.18 20.39 -16.59
C ARG A 349 -11.76 21.66 -17.34
N LYS A 350 -12.76 22.42 -17.78
CA LYS A 350 -12.55 23.73 -18.42
C LYS A 350 -11.78 24.65 -17.47
N PRO A 351 -10.93 25.58 -17.97
CA PRO A 351 -10.24 26.55 -17.13
C PRO A 351 -11.16 27.32 -16.18
N ALA A 352 -12.38 27.67 -16.63
CA ALA A 352 -13.40 28.31 -15.79
C ALA A 352 -13.81 27.45 -14.58
N GLN A 353 -14.06 26.15 -14.77
CA GLN A 353 -14.39 25.22 -13.68
C GLN A 353 -13.23 25.06 -12.69
N ARG A 354 -11.98 25.06 -13.18
CA ARG A 354 -10.78 25.02 -12.32
C ARG A 354 -10.59 26.32 -11.54
N ARG A 355 -10.91 27.48 -12.12
CA ARG A 355 -10.89 28.76 -11.40
C ARG A 355 -11.90 28.76 -10.24
N LEU A 356 -13.13 28.32 -10.50
CA LEU A 356 -14.21 28.23 -9.52
C LEU A 356 -13.94 27.19 -8.43
N GLY A 357 -13.63 25.94 -8.79
CA GLY A 357 -13.52 24.81 -7.85
C GLY A 357 -12.11 24.50 -7.35
N GLY A 358 -11.06 25.16 -7.86
CA GLY A 358 -9.67 24.75 -7.65
C GLY A 358 -9.35 23.40 -8.30
N TRP A 359 -8.18 22.85 -7.99
CA TRP A 359 -7.75 21.53 -8.45
C TRP A 359 -8.39 20.43 -7.59
N ALA A 360 -8.80 19.30 -8.19
CA ALA A 360 -9.20 18.13 -7.41
C ALA A 360 -7.95 17.44 -6.82
N PRO A 361 -8.01 16.79 -5.64
CA PRO A 361 -6.85 16.08 -5.07
C PRO A 361 -6.18 15.10 -6.05
N THR A 362 -6.97 14.26 -6.71
CA THR A 362 -6.49 13.28 -7.69
C THR A 362 -5.86 13.92 -8.92
N GLU A 363 -6.48 15.00 -9.44
CA GLU A 363 -5.95 15.78 -10.58
C GLU A 363 -4.64 16.48 -10.21
N ALA A 364 -4.55 17.07 -9.02
CA ALA A 364 -3.36 17.80 -8.60
C ALA A 364 -2.16 16.86 -8.36
N ILE A 365 -2.43 15.63 -7.88
CA ILE A 365 -1.38 14.64 -7.64
C ILE A 365 -0.91 14.01 -8.95
N SER A 366 -1.80 13.72 -9.92
CA SER A 366 -1.40 13.16 -11.22
C SER A 366 -0.60 14.14 -12.08
N GLN A 367 -0.79 15.44 -11.87
CA GLN A 367 -0.19 16.50 -12.71
C GLN A 367 1.12 17.07 -12.16
N LYS A 368 1.49 16.76 -10.91
CA LYS A 368 2.71 17.29 -10.30
C LYS A 368 3.86 16.29 -10.35
N LYS A 369 5.06 16.81 -10.57
CA LYS A 369 6.29 16.02 -10.46
C LYS A 369 6.40 15.44 -9.03
N PRO A 370 6.77 14.16 -8.87
CA PRO A 370 7.34 13.26 -9.89
C PRO A 370 6.34 12.27 -10.52
N LEU A 371 5.04 12.39 -10.21
CA LEU A 371 4.00 11.46 -10.67
C LEU A 371 3.45 11.79 -12.06
N ARG A 372 3.74 13.00 -12.54
CA ARG A 372 3.47 13.38 -13.93
C ARG A 372 4.22 12.44 -14.88
N LEU A 373 3.49 11.79 -15.77
CA LEU A 373 4.03 10.97 -16.86
C LEU A 373 4.81 11.84 -17.87
N GLN A 374 5.88 11.29 -18.42
CA GLN A 374 6.59 11.87 -19.55
C GLN A 374 5.83 11.64 -20.86
N GLU A 375 6.21 12.36 -21.91
CA GLU A 375 5.66 12.14 -23.24
C GLU A 375 5.97 10.71 -23.71
N GLY A 376 4.98 10.00 -24.25
CA GLY A 376 5.09 8.60 -24.63
C GLY A 376 4.94 7.59 -23.48
N GLU A 377 4.74 8.02 -22.23
CA GLU A 377 4.46 7.10 -21.10
C GLU A 377 2.95 6.89 -20.88
N LYS A 378 2.59 5.69 -20.40
CA LYS A 378 1.28 5.39 -19.82
C LYS A 378 1.43 4.62 -18.51
N TRP A 379 0.47 4.78 -17.60
CA TRP A 379 0.40 3.93 -16.40
C TRP A 379 0.03 2.50 -16.78
N GLU A 380 0.55 1.51 -16.04
CA GLU A 380 -0.02 0.17 -16.08
C GLU A 380 -1.48 0.17 -15.60
N GLU A 381 -2.30 -0.70 -16.17
CA GLU A 381 -3.64 -1.00 -15.65
C GLU A 381 -3.60 -2.34 -14.93
N ARG A 382 -4.05 -2.34 -13.66
CA ARG A 382 -4.15 -3.57 -12.87
C ARG A 382 -5.62 -3.98 -12.72
N CYS A 383 -5.96 -5.09 -13.34
CA CYS A 383 -7.26 -5.74 -13.30
C CYS A 383 -7.37 -6.71 -12.11
N ALA A 384 -8.61 -7.07 -11.77
CA ALA A 384 -8.90 -7.96 -10.64
C ALA A 384 -8.37 -9.39 -10.83
N PHE A 385 -8.38 -9.89 -12.06
CA PHE A 385 -7.92 -11.22 -12.43
C PHE A 385 -7.29 -11.16 -13.82
N VAL A 386 -6.20 -11.88 -14.04
CA VAL A 386 -5.61 -12.10 -15.38
C VAL A 386 -6.20 -13.34 -16.03
N LEU A 387 -6.36 -14.37 -15.21
CA LEU A 387 -6.89 -15.68 -15.56
C LEU A 387 -8.24 -15.87 -14.89
N ALA A 388 -9.20 -16.44 -15.62
CA ALA A 388 -10.45 -16.84 -15.00
C ALA A 388 -10.20 -18.00 -14.04
N PRO A 389 -10.94 -18.12 -12.90
CA PRO A 389 -10.71 -19.18 -11.92
C PRO A 389 -10.82 -20.62 -12.46
N TRP A 390 -11.53 -20.81 -13.57
CA TRP A 390 -11.73 -22.11 -14.24
C TRP A 390 -10.77 -22.36 -15.40
N GLU A 391 -9.93 -21.40 -15.75
CA GLU A 391 -8.95 -21.55 -16.84
C GLU A 391 -7.66 -22.15 -16.26
N ALA A 392 -7.16 -23.22 -16.88
CA ALA A 392 -5.98 -23.93 -16.39
C ALA A 392 -4.70 -23.09 -16.59
N PRO A 393 -3.83 -22.95 -15.57
CA PRO A 393 -2.56 -22.25 -15.74
C PRO A 393 -1.59 -23.03 -16.64
N VAL A 394 -0.50 -22.38 -17.06
CA VAL A 394 0.60 -23.06 -17.76
C VAL A 394 1.33 -23.98 -16.77
N PRO A 395 1.68 -25.22 -17.12
CA PRO A 395 2.50 -26.09 -16.28
C PRO A 395 3.85 -25.42 -15.96
N CYS A 396 4.12 -25.25 -14.66
CA CYS A 396 5.31 -24.60 -14.13
C CYS A 396 5.99 -25.53 -13.12
N PHE A 397 7.31 -25.66 -13.21
CA PHE A 397 8.10 -26.55 -12.35
C PHE A 397 9.21 -25.76 -11.65
N ILE A 398 9.19 -25.77 -10.33
CA ILE A 398 10.25 -25.20 -9.49
C ILE A 398 10.79 -26.34 -8.63
N GLU A 399 11.99 -26.78 -8.99
CA GLU A 399 12.68 -27.91 -8.37
C GLU A 399 13.87 -27.41 -7.55
N ASN A 400 14.47 -28.30 -6.75
CA ASN A 400 15.77 -27.97 -6.14
C ASN A 400 16.86 -27.90 -7.23
N GLN A 401 17.99 -27.27 -6.89
CA GLN A 401 19.09 -27.03 -7.83
C GLN A 401 19.58 -28.29 -8.55
N GLU A 402 19.78 -29.39 -7.82
CA GLU A 402 20.30 -30.64 -8.37
C GLU A 402 19.31 -31.28 -9.36
N ALA A 403 18.02 -31.34 -8.97
CA ALA A 403 16.96 -31.88 -9.81
C ALA A 403 16.71 -31.03 -11.07
N ALA A 404 16.77 -29.70 -10.95
CA ALA A 404 16.61 -28.78 -12.07
C ALA A 404 17.74 -28.95 -13.11
N LEU A 405 19.00 -29.06 -12.65
CA LEU A 405 20.16 -29.28 -13.52
C LEU A 405 20.11 -30.64 -14.20
N LYS A 406 19.75 -31.70 -13.44
CA LYS A 406 19.57 -33.03 -14.01
C LYS A 406 18.52 -33.01 -15.13
N THR A 407 17.33 -32.45 -14.84
CA THR A 407 16.25 -32.38 -15.83
C THR A 407 16.63 -31.56 -17.05
N HIS A 408 17.36 -30.45 -16.88
CA HIS A 408 17.91 -29.68 -17.99
C HIS A 408 18.83 -30.52 -18.87
N ASN A 409 19.75 -31.28 -18.27
CA ASN A 409 20.70 -32.10 -19.00
C ASN A 409 19.99 -33.24 -19.75
N ASP A 410 19.03 -33.92 -19.11
CA ASP A 410 18.22 -34.95 -19.74
C ASP A 410 17.47 -34.38 -20.96
N ILE A 411 16.86 -33.20 -20.84
CA ILE A 411 16.18 -32.48 -21.94
C ILE A 411 17.18 -32.08 -23.04
N TYR A 412 18.39 -31.66 -22.67
CA TYR A 412 19.42 -31.29 -23.63
C TYR A 412 19.86 -32.50 -24.47
N GLU A 413 20.04 -33.66 -23.84
CA GLU A 413 20.34 -34.92 -24.52
C GLU A 413 19.20 -35.33 -25.46
N ASP A 414 17.94 -35.22 -25.02
CA ASP A 414 16.77 -35.50 -25.86
C ASP A 414 16.70 -34.61 -27.10
N ILE A 415 17.02 -33.31 -26.96
CA ILE A 415 17.07 -32.36 -28.08
C ILE A 415 18.21 -32.69 -29.04
N ALA A 416 19.39 -33.07 -28.51
CA ALA A 416 20.52 -33.46 -29.35
C ALA A 416 20.25 -34.73 -30.18
N CYS A 417 19.32 -35.58 -29.73
CA CYS A 417 18.83 -36.75 -30.45
C CYS A 417 17.59 -36.49 -31.33
N ASP A 418 17.02 -35.28 -31.32
CA ASP A 418 15.82 -34.93 -32.06
C ASP A 418 16.14 -34.30 -33.42
N ASP A 419 16.37 -35.15 -34.43
CA ASP A 419 16.64 -34.74 -35.82
C ASP A 419 15.49 -33.95 -36.48
N HIS A 420 14.31 -33.89 -35.85
CA HIS A 420 13.10 -33.31 -36.43
C HIS A 420 12.70 -31.97 -35.80
N GLY A 421 13.45 -31.45 -34.82
CA GLY A 421 13.17 -30.16 -34.18
C GLY A 421 11.80 -30.08 -33.49
N ARG A 422 11.33 -31.21 -32.94
CA ARG A 422 10.07 -31.34 -32.21
C ARG A 422 10.15 -30.73 -30.81
N ILE A 423 11.32 -30.71 -30.18
CA ILE A 423 11.54 -30.11 -28.87
C ILE A 423 12.30 -28.79 -29.03
N LYS A 424 11.76 -27.72 -28.44
CA LYS A 424 12.37 -26.38 -28.45
C LYS A 424 12.67 -25.93 -27.04
N MET A 425 13.94 -25.63 -26.80
CA MET A 425 14.42 -25.07 -25.54
C MET A 425 14.71 -23.57 -25.67
N ILE A 426 14.13 -22.77 -24.78
CA ILE A 426 14.30 -21.31 -24.75
C ILE A 426 14.67 -20.89 -23.33
N PHE A 427 15.77 -20.18 -23.18
CA PHE A 427 16.17 -19.51 -21.94
C PHE A 427 15.68 -18.06 -21.96
N THR A 428 15.32 -17.54 -20.80
CA THR A 428 14.83 -16.17 -20.65
C THR A 428 15.46 -15.53 -19.43
N ASP A 429 15.81 -14.25 -19.54
CA ASP A 429 16.30 -13.47 -18.41
C ASP A 429 15.73 -12.04 -18.43
N GLY A 430 15.66 -11.43 -17.25
CA GLY A 430 15.39 -10.02 -17.05
C GLY A 430 16.45 -9.38 -16.17
N SER A 431 17.11 -8.33 -16.66
CA SER A 431 18.22 -7.70 -15.96
C SER A 431 18.06 -6.19 -15.80
N GLY A 432 18.51 -5.68 -14.65
CA GLY A 432 18.69 -4.26 -14.39
C GLY A 432 20.17 -3.89 -14.47
N PHE A 433 20.54 -2.98 -15.36
CA PHE A 433 21.93 -2.56 -15.57
C PHE A 433 22.02 -1.05 -15.84
N ALA A 434 22.95 -0.37 -15.15
CA ALA A 434 23.20 1.06 -15.30
C ALA A 434 21.96 1.98 -15.16
N GLY A 435 20.96 1.61 -14.33
CA GLY A 435 19.72 2.37 -14.16
C GLY A 435 18.61 2.06 -15.18
N HIS A 436 18.85 1.08 -16.06
CA HIS A 436 17.99 0.67 -17.16
C HIS A 436 17.59 -0.81 -17.02
N ILE A 437 16.42 -1.16 -17.55
CA ILE A 437 15.84 -2.50 -17.44
C ILE A 437 15.71 -3.11 -18.85
N GLY A 438 16.26 -4.32 -19.02
CA GLY A 438 16.22 -5.10 -20.25
C GLY A 438 15.74 -6.53 -20.00
N ALA A 439 15.13 -7.14 -21.01
CA ALA A 439 14.74 -8.54 -21.03
C ALA A 439 15.33 -9.22 -22.27
N SER A 440 15.52 -10.52 -22.20
CA SER A 440 16.01 -11.31 -23.31
C SER A 440 15.34 -12.68 -23.41
N THR A 441 15.46 -13.26 -24.60
CA THR A 441 15.31 -14.69 -24.81
C THR A 441 16.51 -15.20 -25.57
N ALA A 442 16.90 -16.43 -25.30
CA ALA A 442 18.00 -17.13 -25.94
C ALA A 442 17.58 -18.56 -26.29
N SER A 443 17.84 -18.98 -27.51
CA SER A 443 17.85 -20.40 -27.88
C SER A 443 19.31 -20.74 -28.15
N HIS A 444 19.87 -21.67 -27.38
CA HIS A 444 21.29 -22.02 -27.47
C HIS A 444 21.56 -23.19 -28.43
N TYR A 445 20.51 -23.92 -28.84
CA TYR A 445 20.59 -25.09 -29.72
C TYR A 445 19.35 -25.18 -30.64
N PRO A 446 19.47 -25.65 -31.90
CA PRO A 446 20.70 -25.99 -32.63
C PRO A 446 21.48 -24.76 -33.14
N GLU A 447 20.85 -23.58 -33.18
CA GLU A 447 21.48 -22.31 -33.54
C GLU A 447 21.35 -21.32 -32.38
N ILE A 448 22.45 -20.62 -32.06
CA ILE A 448 22.45 -19.57 -31.05
C ILE A 448 21.68 -18.36 -31.61
N THR A 449 20.47 -18.15 -31.11
CA THR A 449 19.64 -16.99 -31.44
C THR A 449 19.20 -16.29 -30.17
N SER A 450 19.16 -14.97 -30.20
CA SER A 450 18.63 -14.17 -29.09
C SER A 450 17.67 -13.09 -29.57
N GLN A 451 16.75 -12.71 -28.70
CA GLN A 451 15.96 -11.50 -28.83
C GLN A 451 16.15 -10.65 -27.59
N ARG A 452 16.11 -9.32 -27.78
CA ARG A 452 16.31 -8.34 -26.71
C ARG A 452 15.13 -7.39 -26.68
N ARG A 453 14.75 -6.95 -25.49
CA ARG A 453 13.74 -5.91 -25.31
C ARG A 453 14.14 -4.96 -24.21
N TYR A 454 14.08 -3.66 -24.49
CA TYR A 454 14.26 -2.62 -23.49
C TYR A 454 12.92 -2.24 -22.87
N LEU A 455 12.85 -2.15 -21.53
CA LEU A 455 11.62 -1.87 -20.79
C LEU A 455 11.59 -0.48 -20.15
N GLY A 456 12.64 0.33 -20.30
CA GLY A 456 12.74 1.66 -19.70
C GLY A 456 13.74 1.72 -18.54
N THR A 457 13.72 2.83 -17.81
CA THR A 457 14.55 3.06 -16.61
C THR A 457 14.02 2.31 -15.39
N GLU A 458 14.82 2.21 -14.33
CA GLU A 458 14.40 1.69 -13.02
C GLU A 458 13.25 2.47 -12.36
N SER A 459 12.97 3.69 -12.84
CA SER A 459 11.83 4.51 -12.39
C SER A 459 10.53 4.22 -13.16
N GLN A 460 10.65 3.48 -14.28
CA GLN A 460 9.58 3.11 -15.19
C GLN A 460 9.22 1.63 -15.05
N SER A 461 10.21 0.74 -15.04
CA SER A 461 10.04 -0.71 -14.99
C SER A 461 10.84 -1.37 -13.86
N THR A 462 10.72 -2.69 -13.73
CA THR A 462 11.39 -3.50 -12.71
C THR A 462 11.99 -4.75 -13.33
N VAL A 463 13.08 -5.27 -12.76
CA VAL A 463 13.69 -6.55 -13.12
C VAL A 463 12.63 -7.66 -13.18
N TYR A 464 11.80 -7.81 -12.15
CA TYR A 464 10.67 -8.76 -12.14
C TYR A 464 9.74 -8.68 -13.38
N ALA A 465 9.48 -7.48 -13.91
CA ALA A 465 8.66 -7.32 -15.12
C ALA A 465 9.44 -7.66 -16.40
N ALA A 466 10.76 -7.50 -16.38
CA ALA A 466 11.64 -7.96 -17.45
C ALA A 466 11.71 -9.49 -17.49
N GLU A 467 11.77 -10.16 -16.35
CA GLU A 467 11.71 -11.62 -16.23
C GLU A 467 10.43 -12.19 -16.86
N LEU A 468 9.29 -11.61 -16.48
CA LEU A 468 8.01 -11.93 -17.12
C LEU A 468 8.02 -11.62 -18.62
N SER A 469 8.68 -10.54 -19.04
CA SER A 469 8.78 -10.18 -20.45
C SER A 469 9.66 -11.16 -21.24
N GLY A 470 10.66 -11.77 -20.63
CA GLY A 470 11.44 -12.84 -21.25
C GLY A 470 10.55 -14.06 -21.54
N ILE A 471 9.76 -14.50 -20.54
CA ILE A 471 8.77 -15.58 -20.74
C ILE A 471 7.75 -15.22 -21.81
N GLU A 472 7.22 -13.98 -21.80
CA GLU A 472 6.30 -13.50 -22.83
C GLU A 472 6.92 -13.54 -24.23
N MET A 473 8.17 -13.10 -24.37
CA MET A 473 8.89 -13.11 -25.63
C MET A 473 9.10 -14.53 -26.16
N ALA A 474 9.39 -15.49 -25.27
CA ALA A 474 9.56 -16.89 -25.65
C ALA A 474 8.25 -17.46 -26.22
N LEU A 475 7.12 -17.16 -25.58
CA LEU A 475 5.79 -17.58 -26.04
C LEU A 475 5.37 -16.86 -27.33
N ALA A 476 5.69 -15.57 -27.46
CA ALA A 476 5.44 -14.81 -28.68
C ALA A 476 6.21 -15.41 -29.87
N LYS A 477 7.50 -15.74 -29.69
CA LYS A 477 8.33 -16.39 -30.70
C LYS A 477 7.73 -17.73 -31.15
N THR A 478 7.28 -18.56 -30.21
CA THR A 478 6.58 -19.82 -30.52
C THR A 478 5.32 -19.59 -31.34
N ARG A 479 4.51 -18.58 -30.99
CA ARG A 479 3.30 -18.24 -31.73
C ARG A 479 3.59 -17.72 -33.15
N GLU A 480 4.61 -16.89 -33.32
CA GLU A 480 4.96 -16.31 -34.63
C GLU A 480 5.46 -17.38 -35.61
N GLU A 481 6.35 -18.27 -35.15
CA GLU A 481 6.84 -19.40 -35.93
C GLU A 481 5.70 -20.33 -36.40
N ASP A 482 4.68 -20.56 -35.56
CA ASP A 482 3.47 -21.33 -35.89
C ASP A 482 2.61 -20.71 -37.00
N THR A 483 2.71 -19.39 -37.22
CA THR A 483 1.89 -18.63 -38.19
C THR A 483 2.58 -18.41 -39.54
N GLY A 484 3.85 -18.82 -39.68
CA GLY A 484 4.62 -18.68 -40.92
C GLY A 484 5.03 -17.24 -41.30
N ALA A 485 4.75 -16.26 -40.45
CA ALA A 485 5.05 -14.84 -40.68
C ALA A 485 6.44 -14.50 -40.12
N SER A 486 7.50 -14.74 -40.89
CA SER A 486 8.83 -14.18 -40.55
C SER A 486 8.90 -12.70 -40.98
N PRO A 487 9.43 -11.78 -40.15
CA PRO A 487 9.82 -10.46 -40.62
C PRO A 487 10.98 -10.61 -41.61
N ALA A 488 10.81 -10.06 -42.81
CA ALA A 488 11.78 -10.13 -43.88
C ALA A 488 13.07 -9.37 -43.52
N VAL A 489 14.18 -10.09 -43.30
CA VAL A 489 15.54 -9.59 -43.60
C VAL A 489 16.38 -10.77 -44.11
N VAL A 490 17.14 -10.48 -45.18
CA VAL A 490 18.20 -11.26 -45.85
C VAL A 490 17.83 -11.95 -47.18
N ASN A 491 18.26 -11.26 -48.25
CA ASN A 491 18.67 -11.67 -49.60
C ASN A 491 18.42 -13.13 -50.07
N PRO A 492 17.70 -13.32 -51.20
CA PRO A 492 17.47 -14.63 -51.78
C PRO A 492 18.53 -14.94 -52.84
N THR A 493 19.63 -15.58 -52.45
CA THR A 493 20.48 -16.31 -53.40
C THR A 493 21.07 -17.53 -52.72
N VAL A 494 20.28 -18.59 -52.59
CA VAL A 494 20.60 -19.99 -52.97
C VAL A 494 19.30 -20.77 -52.75
N ALA A 495 18.68 -21.22 -53.83
CA ALA A 495 17.60 -22.19 -53.76
C ALA A 495 18.18 -23.53 -53.31
N SER A 496 17.89 -23.94 -52.07
CA SER A 496 18.08 -25.31 -51.62
C SER A 496 16.74 -25.91 -51.23
N HIS A 497 16.50 -27.07 -51.83
CA HIS A 497 15.49 -28.11 -51.63
C HIS A 497 14.61 -28.00 -50.38
N GLY A 498 13.31 -28.19 -50.59
CA GLY A 498 12.27 -28.07 -49.58
C GLY A 498 12.51 -28.93 -48.35
N ASN A 499 12.74 -28.28 -47.22
CA ASN A 499 12.44 -28.82 -45.91
C ASN A 499 11.10 -28.22 -45.48
N GLU A 500 10.08 -29.06 -45.33
CA GLU A 500 8.91 -28.74 -44.51
C GLU A 500 9.44 -28.33 -43.12
N ARG A 501 9.28 -27.05 -42.74
CA ARG A 501 9.62 -26.60 -41.38
C ARG A 501 8.76 -27.39 -40.40
N THR A 502 9.37 -28.37 -39.73
CA THR A 502 8.68 -29.20 -38.76
C THR A 502 8.41 -28.36 -37.52
N MET A 503 7.13 -28.26 -37.14
CA MET A 503 6.67 -27.45 -36.01
C MET A 503 7.02 -28.13 -34.67
N ALA A 504 7.41 -27.31 -33.68
CA ALA A 504 7.74 -27.81 -32.35
C ALA A 504 6.50 -28.38 -31.64
N ARG A 505 6.59 -29.63 -31.19
CA ARG A 505 5.56 -30.32 -30.39
C ARG A 505 5.70 -30.01 -28.91
N GLU A 506 6.90 -29.69 -28.46
CA GLU A 506 7.19 -29.38 -27.07
C GLU A 506 8.05 -28.12 -26.98
N VAL A 507 7.60 -27.15 -26.19
CA VAL A 507 8.31 -25.90 -25.94
C VAL A 507 8.57 -25.80 -24.45
N ILE A 508 9.86 -25.79 -24.10
CA ILE A 508 10.36 -25.77 -22.74
C ILE A 508 11.06 -24.43 -22.52
N ILE A 509 10.49 -23.62 -21.62
CA ILE A 509 11.02 -22.30 -21.29
C ILE A 509 11.74 -22.40 -19.94
N PHE A 510 13.04 -22.12 -19.94
CA PHE A 510 13.84 -22.01 -18.72
C PHE A 510 13.97 -20.55 -18.28
N SER A 511 13.70 -20.31 -17.00
CA SER A 511 13.91 -19.01 -16.35
C SER A 511 14.53 -19.27 -14.97
N ASP A 512 15.45 -18.41 -14.55
CA ASP A 512 16.01 -18.47 -13.20
C ASP A 512 15.19 -17.68 -12.16
N SER A 513 14.16 -16.96 -12.61
CA SER A 513 13.27 -16.18 -11.77
C SER A 513 12.10 -17.00 -11.24
N GLN A 514 12.28 -17.63 -10.08
CA GLN A 514 11.19 -18.33 -9.37
C GLN A 514 9.96 -17.44 -9.17
N ALA A 515 10.15 -16.15 -8.88
CA ALA A 515 9.06 -15.20 -8.69
C ALA A 515 8.22 -15.00 -9.97
N ALA A 516 8.87 -14.93 -11.14
CA ALA A 516 8.17 -14.84 -12.41
C ALA A 516 7.39 -16.13 -12.72
N ILE A 517 8.02 -17.29 -12.50
CA ILE A 517 7.39 -18.61 -12.71
C ILE A 517 6.16 -18.77 -11.80
N GLN A 518 6.28 -18.45 -10.51
CA GLN A 518 5.16 -18.49 -9.56
C GLN A 518 4.02 -17.55 -9.97
N ALA A 519 4.36 -16.37 -10.50
CA ALA A 519 3.36 -15.42 -10.98
C ALA A 519 2.66 -15.89 -12.26
N VAL A 520 3.34 -16.63 -13.15
CA VAL A 520 2.69 -17.27 -14.30
C VAL A 520 1.80 -18.42 -13.84
N GLN A 521 2.27 -19.25 -12.91
CA GLN A 521 1.51 -20.39 -12.37
C GLN A 521 0.24 -19.93 -11.63
N ASN A 522 0.32 -18.84 -10.88
CA ASN A 522 -0.79 -18.25 -10.12
C ASN A 522 -0.89 -16.74 -10.38
N PRO A 523 -1.49 -16.33 -11.51
CA PRO A 523 -1.48 -14.93 -11.96
C PRO A 523 -2.48 -14.08 -11.15
N GLN A 524 -1.97 -13.54 -10.05
CA GLN A 524 -2.69 -12.65 -9.14
C GLN A 524 -2.71 -11.20 -9.66
N ARG A 525 -2.45 -10.22 -8.77
CA ARG A 525 -2.44 -8.77 -9.09
C ARG A 525 -1.06 -8.11 -8.93
N PRO A 526 0.07 -8.70 -9.39
CA PRO A 526 1.37 -8.05 -9.24
C PRO A 526 1.47 -6.77 -10.08
N SER A 527 2.52 -5.97 -9.86
CA SER A 527 2.92 -4.93 -10.81
C SER A 527 3.63 -5.60 -11.99
N GLY A 528 3.39 -5.16 -13.23
CA GLY A 528 3.74 -5.91 -14.44
C GLY A 528 2.64 -6.86 -14.92
N GLN A 529 1.42 -6.75 -14.38
CA GLN A 529 0.29 -7.63 -14.72
C GLN A 529 -0.06 -7.63 -16.22
N TYR A 530 0.19 -6.52 -16.93
CA TYR A 530 -0.02 -6.46 -18.37
C TYR A 530 0.82 -7.52 -19.12
N VAL A 531 2.03 -7.85 -18.63
CA VAL A 531 2.88 -8.90 -19.21
C VAL A 531 2.27 -10.27 -18.99
N LEU A 532 1.73 -10.54 -17.79
CA LEU A 532 0.96 -11.76 -17.53
C LEU A 532 -0.27 -11.88 -18.44
N GLY A 533 -0.93 -10.75 -18.72
CA GLY A 533 -2.02 -10.69 -19.71
C GLY A 533 -1.55 -11.17 -21.08
N LEU A 534 -0.45 -10.62 -21.59
CA LEU A 534 0.15 -11.01 -22.87
C LEU A 534 0.58 -12.49 -22.90
N ILE A 535 1.20 -12.98 -21.82
CA ILE A 535 1.57 -14.41 -21.67
C ILE A 535 0.34 -15.29 -21.90
N TYR A 536 -0.76 -15.00 -21.20
CA TYR A 536 -1.98 -15.81 -21.33
C TYR A 536 -2.75 -15.56 -22.63
N GLU A 537 -2.60 -14.41 -23.29
CA GLU A 537 -3.06 -14.21 -24.66
C GLU A 537 -2.36 -15.18 -25.62
N HIS A 538 -1.04 -15.33 -25.54
CA HIS A 538 -0.29 -16.29 -26.35
C HIS A 538 -0.65 -17.73 -26.03
N VAL A 539 -0.76 -18.09 -24.74
CA VAL A 539 -1.16 -19.43 -24.31
C VAL A 539 -2.55 -19.81 -24.83
N ARG A 540 -3.54 -18.89 -24.77
CA ARG A 540 -4.88 -19.09 -25.32
C ARG A 540 -4.86 -19.28 -26.83
N ALA A 541 -4.02 -18.53 -27.55
CA ALA A 541 -3.86 -18.71 -28.99
C ALA A 541 -3.31 -20.10 -29.32
N ILE A 542 -2.26 -20.55 -28.62
CA ILE A 542 -1.66 -21.88 -28.84
C ILE A 542 -2.64 -23.00 -28.49
N ARG A 543 -3.36 -22.89 -27.36
CA ARG A 543 -4.39 -23.86 -26.96
C ARG A 543 -5.55 -23.92 -27.96
N SER A 544 -6.00 -22.78 -28.47
CA SER A 544 -7.05 -22.73 -29.50
C SER A 544 -6.59 -23.42 -30.79
N ARG A 545 -5.31 -23.27 -31.16
CA ARG A 545 -4.71 -24.01 -32.28
C ARG A 545 -4.69 -25.51 -32.01
N ASN A 546 -4.25 -25.94 -30.83
CA ASN A 546 -4.23 -27.35 -30.44
C ASN A 546 -5.62 -28.00 -30.55
N GLN A 547 -6.69 -27.25 -30.24
CA GLN A 547 -8.06 -27.73 -30.42
C GLN A 547 -8.46 -27.85 -31.91
N ALA A 548 -8.01 -26.93 -32.76
CA ALA A 548 -8.27 -26.97 -34.19
C ALA A 548 -7.43 -28.03 -34.95
N GLN A 549 -6.23 -28.34 -34.46
CA GLN A 549 -5.28 -29.30 -35.04
C GLN A 549 -4.87 -30.36 -34.01
N PRO A 550 -5.77 -31.27 -33.62
CA PRO A 550 -5.52 -32.23 -32.54
C PRO A 550 -4.40 -33.24 -32.83
N ASN A 551 -4.03 -33.42 -34.11
CA ASN A 551 -2.99 -34.37 -34.51
C ASN A 551 -1.56 -33.84 -34.28
N GLN A 552 -1.39 -32.54 -33.99
CA GLN A 552 -0.08 -31.90 -33.78
C GLN A 552 -0.16 -30.80 -32.69
N PRO A 553 -0.45 -31.17 -31.43
CA PRO A 553 -0.51 -30.21 -30.34
C PRO A 553 0.89 -29.73 -29.97
N THR A 554 1.01 -28.45 -29.63
CA THR A 554 2.22 -27.90 -28.99
C THR A 554 1.99 -27.81 -27.49
N ASN A 555 2.80 -28.53 -26.73
CA ASN A 555 2.82 -28.47 -25.28
C ASN A 555 3.81 -27.40 -24.81
N ILE A 556 3.43 -26.65 -23.77
CA ILE A 556 4.23 -25.57 -23.22
C ILE A 556 4.51 -25.90 -21.75
N THR A 557 5.78 -25.88 -21.37
CA THR A 557 6.19 -25.98 -19.96
C THR A 557 7.17 -24.86 -19.62
N ILE A 558 7.10 -24.38 -18.38
CA ILE A 558 8.04 -23.40 -17.83
C ILE A 558 8.77 -24.07 -16.67
N ARG A 559 10.11 -24.05 -16.69
CA ARG A 559 10.95 -24.71 -15.69
C ARG A 559 11.92 -23.72 -15.09
N TRP A 560 12.14 -23.86 -13.79
CA TRP A 560 13.18 -23.11 -13.11
C TRP A 560 14.56 -23.70 -13.40
N ILE A 561 15.55 -22.83 -13.59
CA ILE A 561 16.97 -23.20 -13.67
C ILE A 561 17.78 -22.31 -12.70
N PRO A 562 18.77 -22.82 -11.96
CA PRO A 562 19.63 -21.97 -11.14
C PRO A 562 20.42 -20.94 -11.94
N ALA A 563 20.50 -19.70 -11.42
CA ALA A 563 21.34 -18.64 -11.96
C ALA A 563 22.83 -18.87 -11.62
N HIS A 564 23.73 -18.43 -12.50
CA HIS A 564 25.20 -18.35 -12.28
C HIS A 564 25.89 -19.67 -11.92
N VAL A 565 25.47 -20.78 -12.53
CA VAL A 565 26.07 -22.11 -12.32
C VAL A 565 26.69 -22.72 -13.58
N GLY A 566 26.98 -21.92 -14.62
CA GLY A 566 27.62 -22.41 -15.85
C GLY A 566 26.67 -23.04 -16.87
N VAL A 567 25.37 -22.72 -16.83
CA VAL A 567 24.43 -23.15 -17.88
C VAL A 567 24.50 -22.14 -19.03
N ASP A 568 25.18 -22.50 -20.11
CA ASP A 568 25.51 -21.61 -21.24
C ASP A 568 24.30 -20.83 -21.78
N GLY A 569 23.16 -21.49 -21.93
CA GLY A 569 21.93 -20.85 -22.42
C GLY A 569 21.37 -19.79 -21.47
N ASN A 570 21.45 -20.03 -20.15
CA ASN A 570 20.99 -19.07 -19.13
C ASN A 570 21.96 -17.91 -18.98
N GLU A 571 23.27 -18.18 -18.97
CA GLU A 571 24.30 -17.14 -18.90
C GLU A 571 24.29 -16.24 -20.14
N PHE A 572 24.04 -16.82 -21.31
CA PHE A 572 23.85 -16.04 -22.53
C PHE A 572 22.60 -15.16 -22.45
N ALA A 573 21.47 -15.66 -21.95
CA ALA A 573 20.27 -14.85 -21.72
C ALA A 573 20.55 -13.66 -20.78
N ASP A 574 21.25 -13.88 -19.66
CA ASP A 574 21.64 -12.83 -18.71
C ASP A 574 22.52 -11.75 -19.35
N GLY A 575 23.54 -12.16 -20.12
CA GLY A 575 24.38 -11.23 -20.87
C GLY A 575 23.60 -10.39 -21.88
N GLU A 576 22.66 -11.01 -22.59
CA GLU A 576 21.81 -10.36 -23.59
C GLU A 576 20.80 -9.40 -22.96
N ALA A 577 20.27 -9.70 -21.78
CA ALA A 577 19.36 -8.82 -21.05
C ALA A 577 20.09 -7.57 -20.52
N LYS A 578 21.32 -7.73 -20.00
CA LYS A 578 22.20 -6.59 -19.66
C LYS A 578 22.55 -5.74 -20.86
N SER A 579 22.83 -6.39 -22.01
CA SER A 579 23.05 -5.70 -23.29
C SER A 579 21.82 -4.90 -23.73
N ALA A 580 20.61 -5.47 -23.59
CA ALA A 580 19.35 -4.78 -23.89
C ALA A 580 19.16 -3.50 -23.06
N ALA A 581 19.47 -3.57 -21.75
CA ALA A 581 19.43 -2.41 -20.87
C ALA A 581 20.44 -1.32 -21.29
N LEU A 582 21.67 -1.70 -21.62
CA LEU A 582 22.73 -0.77 -22.03
C LEU A 582 22.48 -0.12 -23.39
N LEU A 583 22.04 -0.89 -24.39
CA LEU A 583 21.69 -0.38 -25.72
C LEU A 583 20.51 0.59 -25.64
N GLY A 584 19.51 0.28 -24.82
CA GLY A 584 18.39 1.17 -24.54
C GLY A 584 18.82 2.49 -23.87
N ALA A 585 19.84 2.44 -23.01
CA ALA A 585 20.44 3.63 -22.41
C ALA A 585 21.15 4.52 -23.45
N GLY A 586 21.93 3.90 -24.35
CA GLY A 586 22.70 4.60 -25.39
C GLY A 586 21.85 5.19 -26.53
N MET A 587 20.71 4.57 -26.87
CA MET A 587 19.76 5.11 -27.84
C MET A 587 18.85 6.22 -27.26
N GLY A 588 19.00 6.54 -25.97
CA GLY A 588 18.14 7.45 -25.18
C GLY A 588 18.08 8.94 -25.57
N ALA A 589 18.43 9.31 -26.81
CA ALA A 589 18.22 10.65 -27.36
C ALA A 589 17.94 10.70 -28.87
N ALA A 590 18.00 9.57 -29.59
CA ALA A 590 17.98 9.57 -31.04
C ALA A 590 17.25 8.35 -31.63
N THR A 591 15.97 8.17 -31.31
CA THR A 591 14.97 7.55 -32.22
C THR A 591 13.56 7.65 -31.62
N GLY A 592 12.85 8.70 -32.02
CA GLY A 592 11.40 8.59 -32.23
C GLY A 592 11.12 7.78 -33.49
N ASN A 593 11.59 6.52 -33.57
CA ASN A 593 11.24 5.60 -34.65
C ASN A 593 11.46 4.15 -34.20
N GLY A 594 10.37 3.38 -34.09
CA GLY A 594 10.47 1.92 -34.17
C GLY A 594 9.36 1.10 -33.50
N THR A 595 8.72 1.59 -32.44
CA THR A 595 7.49 0.98 -31.93
C THR A 595 6.55 2.08 -31.47
N ASP A 596 5.39 2.24 -32.12
CA ASP A 596 4.27 3.12 -31.70
C ASP A 596 3.69 2.79 -30.31
N LYS A 597 4.36 1.93 -29.52
CA LYS A 597 3.88 1.44 -28.24
C LYS A 597 4.41 2.34 -27.11
N PRO A 598 3.52 2.94 -26.30
CA PRO A 598 3.93 3.79 -25.18
C PRO A 598 4.62 2.97 -24.08
N THR A 599 5.64 3.57 -23.45
CA THR A 599 6.35 3.00 -22.30
C THR A 599 5.39 2.85 -21.13
N ILE A 600 5.27 1.63 -20.59
CA ILE A 600 4.38 1.34 -19.46
C ILE A 600 5.13 1.58 -18.15
N ARG A 601 4.66 2.57 -17.38
CA ARG A 601 5.19 2.87 -16.06
C ARG A 601 4.49 2.01 -15.00
N LEU A 602 5.30 1.24 -14.27
CA LEU A 602 4.83 0.29 -13.26
C LEU A 602 4.61 0.95 -11.90
N ALA A 603 3.57 0.53 -11.20
CA ALA A 603 3.28 0.96 -9.83
C ALA A 603 4.44 0.65 -8.89
N ALA A 604 5.07 -0.52 -9.02
CA ALA A 604 6.19 -0.93 -8.18
C ALA A 604 7.41 -0.01 -8.39
N ALA A 605 7.79 0.26 -9.65
CA ALA A 605 8.88 1.17 -9.99
C ALA A 605 8.62 2.59 -9.47
N ALA A 606 7.41 3.12 -9.69
CA ALA A 606 7.03 4.44 -9.22
C ALA A 606 7.03 4.54 -7.67
N LYS A 607 6.53 3.53 -6.96
CA LYS A 607 6.56 3.49 -5.49
C LYS A 607 7.99 3.37 -4.95
N ARG A 608 8.85 2.58 -5.59
CA ARG A 608 10.28 2.49 -5.25
C ARG A 608 10.96 3.86 -5.38
N ALA A 609 10.72 4.57 -6.48
CA ALA A 609 11.23 5.93 -6.67
C ALA A 609 10.71 6.93 -5.62
N VAL A 610 9.45 6.80 -5.17
CA VAL A 610 8.91 7.59 -4.05
C VAL A 610 9.67 7.28 -2.76
N ARG A 611 9.83 6.00 -2.42
CA ARG A 611 10.51 5.56 -1.19
C ARG A 611 11.97 6.00 -1.16
N GLN A 612 12.68 5.87 -2.28
CA GLN A 612 14.07 6.33 -2.43
C GLN A 612 14.19 7.84 -2.19
N ARG A 613 13.37 8.65 -2.86
CA ARG A 613 13.37 10.10 -2.66
C ARG A 613 13.02 10.51 -1.22
N ILE A 614 12.11 9.78 -0.57
CA ILE A 614 11.77 10.02 0.83
C ILE A 614 12.96 9.68 1.74
N ARG A 615 13.69 8.60 1.46
CA ARG A 615 14.92 8.21 2.17
C ARG A 615 16.00 9.28 2.02
N GLU A 616 16.30 9.71 0.80
CA GLU A 616 17.27 10.79 0.52
C GLU A 616 16.91 12.10 1.24
N ARG A 617 15.61 12.44 1.31
CA ARG A 617 15.14 13.61 2.04
C ARG A 617 15.29 13.44 3.55
N TRP A 618 15.08 12.23 4.08
CA TRP A 618 15.29 11.95 5.48
C TRP A 618 16.78 12.04 5.84
N GLU A 619 17.66 11.50 5.01
CA GLU A 619 19.12 11.63 5.15
C GLU A 619 19.54 13.10 5.17
N LYS A 620 19.08 13.91 4.21
CA LYS A 620 19.35 15.36 4.21
C LYS A 620 18.77 16.10 5.43
N GLN A 621 17.63 15.68 5.95
CA GLN A 621 17.08 16.23 7.20
C GLN A 621 17.96 15.85 8.39
N TRP A 622 18.43 14.61 8.44
CA TRP A 622 19.33 14.11 9.48
C TRP A 622 20.68 14.83 9.45
N GLU A 623 21.28 15.02 8.28
CA GLU A 623 22.52 15.79 8.08
C GLU A 623 22.43 17.20 8.66
N ARG A 624 21.28 17.86 8.52
CA ARG A 624 21.05 19.24 9.01
C ARG A 624 20.61 19.31 10.47
N GLU A 625 20.23 18.20 11.07
CA GLU A 625 19.74 18.18 12.46
C GLU A 625 20.87 18.50 13.45
N ALA A 626 20.66 19.48 14.31
CA ALA A 626 21.66 19.95 15.28
C ALA A 626 21.42 19.41 16.70
N THR A 627 20.17 19.09 17.05
CA THR A 627 19.79 18.74 18.43
C THR A 627 20.14 17.29 18.82
N SER A 628 20.54 16.48 17.85
CA SER A 628 20.80 15.04 17.99
C SER A 628 22.29 14.68 17.89
N ALA A 629 23.19 15.63 18.21
CA ALA A 629 24.64 15.46 18.06
C ALA A 629 25.22 14.15 18.64
N PRO A 630 24.82 13.67 19.84
CA PRO A 630 25.29 12.39 20.36
C PRO A 630 24.93 11.20 19.48
N THR A 631 23.69 11.14 18.97
CA THR A 631 23.22 10.06 18.09
C THR A 631 23.84 10.16 16.70
N LYS A 632 24.09 11.37 16.18
CA LYS A 632 24.73 11.57 14.86
C LYS A 632 26.16 11.04 14.79
N ARG A 633 26.87 11.02 15.91
CA ARG A 633 28.19 10.39 16.02
C ARG A 633 28.12 8.87 15.80
N LEU A 634 27.01 8.25 16.16
CA LEU A 634 26.78 6.79 16.08
C LEU A 634 26.10 6.36 14.79
N VAL A 635 25.21 7.20 14.26
CA VAL A 635 24.37 6.89 13.10
C VAL A 635 24.58 7.96 12.03
N GLN A 636 25.35 7.60 10.99
CA GLN A 636 25.64 8.50 9.87
C GLN A 636 24.38 8.80 9.04
N ALA A 637 23.56 7.78 8.78
CA ALA A 637 22.32 7.87 8.02
C ALA A 637 21.22 7.00 8.66
N PRO A 638 19.95 7.43 8.63
CA PRO A 638 18.84 6.61 9.14
C PRO A 638 18.71 5.29 8.37
N GLY A 639 18.77 4.16 9.07
CA GLY A 639 18.74 2.85 8.44
C GLY A 639 18.12 1.76 9.32
N LYS A 640 17.56 0.73 8.67
CA LYS A 640 16.99 -0.43 9.38
C LYS A 640 17.99 -1.17 10.25
N LYS A 641 19.28 -1.14 9.90
CA LYS A 641 20.36 -1.83 10.62
C LYS A 641 20.43 -1.44 12.10
N THR A 642 20.02 -0.22 12.46
CA THR A 642 19.95 0.24 13.85
C THR A 642 18.99 -0.59 14.70
N LEU A 643 17.91 -1.14 14.12
CA LEU A 643 16.96 -1.98 14.86
C LEU A 643 17.58 -3.28 15.38
N ARG A 644 18.61 -3.81 14.69
CA ARG A 644 19.32 -5.03 15.11
C ARG A 644 20.00 -4.90 16.46
N LEU A 645 20.27 -3.67 16.91
CA LEU A 645 20.83 -3.41 18.26
C LEU A 645 19.86 -3.79 19.39
N TYR A 646 18.57 -3.85 19.08
CA TYR A 646 17.48 -4.04 20.06
C TYR A 646 16.82 -5.42 19.95
N GLU A 647 17.25 -6.25 18.99
CA GLU A 647 16.75 -7.61 18.83
C GLU A 647 17.21 -8.47 20.01
N GLY A 648 16.29 -9.26 20.57
CA GLY A 648 16.56 -10.11 21.74
C GLY A 648 16.71 -9.37 23.07
N LEU A 649 16.70 -8.03 23.11
CA LEU A 649 16.78 -7.27 24.36
C LEU A 649 15.40 -7.08 24.99
N SER A 650 15.33 -7.21 26.32
CA SER A 650 14.16 -6.83 27.10
C SER A 650 13.87 -5.31 26.99
N LYS A 651 12.66 -4.91 27.37
CA LYS A 651 12.26 -3.49 27.35
C LYS A 651 13.18 -2.58 28.20
N PRO A 652 13.53 -2.92 29.45
CA PRO A 652 14.51 -2.16 30.24
C PRO A 652 15.87 -2.08 29.55
N GLN A 653 16.34 -3.18 28.98
CA GLN A 653 17.65 -3.23 28.32
C GLN A 653 17.69 -2.31 27.08
N CYS A 654 16.65 -2.33 26.25
CA CYS A 654 16.50 -1.40 25.14
C CYS A 654 16.53 0.06 25.62
N ALA A 655 15.82 0.38 26.71
CA ALA A 655 15.77 1.73 27.25
C ALA A 655 17.14 2.21 27.74
N ILE A 656 17.88 1.36 28.46
CA ILE A 656 19.26 1.66 28.89
C ILE A 656 20.13 1.94 27.67
N LEU A 657 20.11 1.07 26.65
CA LEU A 657 20.93 1.22 25.46
C LEU A 657 20.63 2.52 24.70
N ILE A 658 19.35 2.83 24.46
CA ILE A 658 18.96 4.09 23.78
C ILE A 658 19.38 5.30 24.61
N GLN A 659 19.22 5.26 25.92
CA GLN A 659 19.63 6.34 26.81
C GLN A 659 21.16 6.55 26.79
N MET A 660 21.94 5.46 26.75
CA MET A 660 23.40 5.50 26.58
C MET A 660 23.80 6.11 25.23
N ARG A 661 23.18 5.66 24.14
CA ARG A 661 23.46 6.12 22.76
C ARG A 661 23.09 7.58 22.53
N THR A 662 21.96 8.02 23.10
CA THR A 662 21.52 9.43 23.03
C THR A 662 22.21 10.34 24.05
N MET A 663 23.02 9.78 24.96
CA MET A 663 23.63 10.48 26.11
C MET A 663 22.60 11.18 27.02
N ARG A 664 21.34 10.73 26.97
CA ARG A 664 20.23 11.19 27.80
C ARG A 664 19.84 10.04 28.71
N ILE A 665 20.67 9.81 29.73
CA ILE A 665 20.55 8.70 30.69
C ILE A 665 20.50 9.22 32.11
N GLY A 666 19.92 8.49 33.05
CA GLY A 666 19.82 8.87 34.48
C GLY A 666 21.15 8.94 35.26
N LEU A 667 22.24 9.41 34.64
CA LEU A 667 23.52 9.70 35.28
C LEU A 667 23.66 11.19 35.54
N ARG A 668 24.49 11.57 36.52
CA ARG A 668 24.63 12.95 37.01
C ARG A 668 24.92 13.97 35.93
N HIS A 669 25.71 13.63 34.89
CA HIS A 669 25.95 14.57 33.79
C HIS A 669 24.66 15.07 33.13
N PHE A 670 23.71 14.16 32.87
CA PHE A 670 22.43 14.54 32.28
C PHE A 670 21.47 15.09 33.33
N LEU A 671 21.43 14.49 34.53
CA LEU A 671 20.56 14.95 35.62
C LEU A 671 20.88 16.39 36.03
N PHE A 672 22.16 16.76 36.11
CA PHE A 672 22.61 18.14 36.37
C PHE A 672 22.12 19.11 35.27
N LYS A 673 22.22 18.72 33.99
CA LYS A 673 21.72 19.55 32.87
C LYS A 673 20.22 19.83 32.94
N ILE A 674 19.44 18.95 33.55
CA ILE A 674 18.00 19.14 33.76
C ILE A 674 17.66 19.62 35.19
N LYS A 675 18.66 20.02 35.98
CA LYS A 675 18.53 20.48 37.38
C LYS A 675 17.91 19.46 38.33
N ALA A 676 18.10 18.17 38.06
CA ALA A 676 17.69 17.06 38.91
C ALA A 676 18.82 16.50 39.80
N ALA A 677 20.04 17.04 39.66
CA ALA A 677 21.18 16.74 40.51
C ALA A 677 21.97 18.03 40.78
N GLU A 678 22.64 18.13 41.92
CA GLU A 678 23.42 19.31 42.34
C GLU A 678 24.78 19.42 41.63
N THR A 679 25.31 18.32 41.12
CA THR A 679 26.62 18.27 40.44
C THR A 679 26.59 17.29 39.28
N ASP A 680 27.39 17.56 38.24
CA ASP A 680 27.62 16.65 37.11
C ASP A 680 28.74 15.63 37.38
N ARG A 681 29.54 15.83 38.44
CA ARG A 681 30.72 15.02 38.74
C ARG A 681 30.40 13.61 39.21
N CYS A 682 31.24 12.68 38.78
CA CYS A 682 31.23 11.30 39.24
C CYS A 682 31.79 11.20 40.66
N ASN A 683 31.35 10.20 41.44
CA ASN A 683 31.86 9.92 42.79
C ASN A 683 33.30 9.39 42.84
N CYS A 684 33.99 9.31 41.70
CA CYS A 684 35.42 9.05 41.63
C CYS A 684 36.24 10.33 41.41
N ASP A 685 35.58 11.50 41.32
CA ASP A 685 36.18 12.84 41.14
C ASP A 685 36.99 13.10 39.86
N GLU A 686 37.21 12.08 39.03
CA GLU A 686 37.97 12.14 37.76
C GLU A 686 37.22 12.72 36.55
N GLY A 687 35.97 13.18 36.71
CA GLY A 687 35.22 13.86 35.64
C GLY A 687 33.70 13.80 35.77
N SER A 688 33.00 14.26 34.73
CA SER A 688 31.54 14.22 34.66
C SER A 688 31.02 12.78 34.52
N GLN A 689 29.93 12.45 35.20
CA GLN A 689 29.35 11.10 35.20
C GLN A 689 28.59 10.82 33.89
N THR A 690 29.33 10.43 32.85
CA THR A 690 28.79 10.09 31.52
C THR A 690 28.83 8.58 31.28
N PRO A 691 28.01 8.04 30.35
CA PRO A 691 28.11 6.65 29.92
C PRO A 691 29.53 6.23 29.54
N LYS A 692 30.23 7.09 28.76
CA LYS A 692 31.61 6.84 28.34
C LYS A 692 32.56 6.75 29.54
N HIS A 693 32.44 7.67 30.50
CA HIS A 693 33.26 7.63 31.71
C HIS A 693 33.01 6.34 32.52
N ILE A 694 31.74 5.98 32.76
CA ILE A 694 31.38 4.79 33.53
C ILE A 694 31.86 3.51 32.84
N LEU A 695 31.59 3.36 31.54
CA LEU A 695 31.93 2.17 30.77
C LEU A 695 33.44 2.01 30.58
N MET A 696 34.17 3.10 30.32
CA MET A 696 35.55 3.02 29.82
C MET A 696 36.62 3.42 30.85
N GLN A 697 36.33 4.31 31.81
CA GLN A 697 37.36 5.02 32.58
C GLN A 697 37.22 4.84 34.10
N CYS A 698 36.01 5.03 34.65
CA CYS A 698 35.77 5.16 36.09
C CYS A 698 36.41 4.05 36.96
N PRO A 699 37.31 4.37 37.90
CA PRO A 699 38.03 3.37 38.71
C PRO A 699 37.11 2.59 39.67
N ARG A 700 35.91 3.12 39.97
CA ARG A 700 34.94 2.46 40.85
C ARG A 700 34.28 1.23 40.24
N TYR A 701 34.39 1.06 38.92
CA TYR A 701 33.73 -0.03 38.18
C TYR A 701 34.72 -0.96 37.47
N VAL A 702 35.96 -1.08 37.99
CA VAL A 702 36.99 -1.96 37.40
C VAL A 702 36.54 -3.41 37.36
N ILE A 703 36.05 -3.96 38.47
CA ILE A 703 35.61 -5.37 38.55
C ILE A 703 34.54 -5.71 37.49
N PRO A 704 33.38 -5.03 37.43
CA PRO A 704 32.38 -5.33 36.40
C PRO A 704 32.89 -5.02 34.98
N ARG A 705 33.83 -4.07 34.82
CA ARG A 705 34.41 -3.76 33.52
C ARG A 705 35.36 -4.86 33.04
N THR A 706 36.13 -5.48 33.92
CA THR A 706 36.97 -6.64 33.57
C THR A 706 36.10 -7.77 33.05
N LYS A 707 35.01 -8.11 33.74
CA LYS A 707 34.04 -9.12 33.27
C LYS A 707 33.45 -8.75 31.90
N LEU A 708 33.09 -7.48 31.70
CA LEU A 708 32.62 -7.00 30.39
C LEU A 708 33.67 -7.24 29.30
N TRP A 709 34.94 -6.90 29.54
CA TRP A 709 36.00 -7.10 28.54
C TRP A 709 36.27 -8.56 28.24
N GLU A 710 36.26 -9.45 29.24
CA GLU A 710 36.36 -10.89 29.04
C GLU A 710 35.25 -11.41 28.11
N GLN A 711 34.00 -10.97 28.35
CA GLN A 711 32.85 -11.32 27.51
C GLN A 711 32.98 -10.79 26.08
N LEU A 712 33.45 -9.54 25.92
CA LEU A 712 33.65 -8.94 24.60
C LEU A 712 34.79 -9.61 23.82
N TRP A 713 35.90 -9.95 24.48
CA TRP A 713 37.00 -10.69 23.85
C TRP A 713 36.60 -12.10 23.43
N ALA A 714 35.78 -12.78 24.24
CA ALA A 714 35.26 -14.11 23.89
C ALA A 714 34.44 -14.12 22.60
N ILE A 715 33.76 -13.01 22.27
CA ILE A 715 33.02 -12.84 21.01
C ILE A 715 33.84 -12.11 19.91
N GLY A 716 35.15 -11.96 20.10
CA GLY A 716 36.07 -11.39 19.11
C GLY A 716 36.09 -9.86 19.03
N ILE A 717 35.51 -9.13 19.99
CA ILE A 717 35.50 -7.67 20.04
C ILE A 717 36.67 -7.17 20.89
N ASN A 718 37.76 -6.78 20.24
CA ASN A 718 38.98 -6.28 20.91
C ASN A 718 39.09 -4.75 20.96
N GLU A 719 38.08 -4.05 20.43
CA GLU A 719 38.13 -2.61 20.26
C GLU A 719 37.74 -1.85 21.53
N MET A 720 38.55 -0.87 21.93
CA MET A 720 38.35 -0.04 23.13
C MET A 720 37.71 1.33 22.82
N ASP A 721 36.77 1.36 21.87
CA ASP A 721 36.04 2.59 21.53
C ASP A 721 34.57 2.50 21.97
N TYR A 722 34.13 3.49 22.75
CA TYR A 722 32.75 3.54 23.27
C TYR A 722 31.71 3.49 22.15
N ASP A 723 31.90 4.27 21.08
CA ASP A 723 30.90 4.42 20.02
C ASP A 723 30.71 3.15 19.22
N LYS A 724 31.81 2.45 18.95
CA LYS A 724 31.80 1.16 18.25
C LYS A 724 31.21 0.05 19.10
N ILE A 725 31.50 0.02 20.40
CA ILE A 725 30.92 -0.95 21.33
C ILE A 725 29.40 -0.77 21.45
N VAL A 726 28.91 0.45 21.71
CA VAL A 726 27.45 0.70 21.85
C VAL A 726 26.68 0.62 20.53
N SER A 727 27.37 0.43 19.40
CA SER A 727 26.81 0.27 18.06
C SER A 727 27.04 -1.13 17.47
N ASN A 728 27.55 -2.08 18.26
CA ASN A 728 27.73 -3.46 17.83
C ASN A 728 26.60 -4.36 18.39
N PRO A 729 25.75 -4.97 17.54
CA PRO A 729 24.64 -5.83 17.98
C PRO A 729 25.04 -6.97 18.93
N GLN A 730 26.24 -7.54 18.80
CA GLN A 730 26.71 -8.63 19.65
C GLN A 730 27.18 -8.13 21.04
N ALA A 731 27.59 -6.87 21.13
CA ALA A 731 28.05 -6.27 22.39
C ALA A 731 26.91 -5.72 23.26
N THR A 732 25.74 -5.41 22.68
CA THR A 732 24.69 -4.63 23.35
C THR A 732 24.20 -5.26 24.64
N ARG A 733 23.99 -6.59 24.67
CA ARG A 733 23.56 -7.32 25.87
C ARG A 733 24.54 -7.13 27.02
N TYR A 734 25.83 -7.34 26.78
CA TYR A 734 26.87 -7.22 27.81
C TYR A 734 27.03 -5.78 28.31
N VAL A 735 27.02 -4.81 27.40
CA VAL A 735 27.13 -3.38 27.73
C VAL A 735 25.98 -2.92 28.63
N VAL A 736 24.76 -3.34 28.30
CA VAL A 736 23.58 -2.98 29.06
C VAL A 736 23.57 -3.68 30.43
N ASN A 737 23.92 -4.96 30.48
CA ASN A 737 24.04 -5.71 31.74
C ASN A 737 25.11 -5.09 32.65
N PHE A 738 26.26 -4.68 32.10
CA PHE A 738 27.26 -3.91 32.83
C PHE A 738 26.66 -2.62 33.42
N MET A 739 25.98 -1.82 32.59
CA MET A 739 25.42 -0.54 33.03
C MET A 739 24.35 -0.74 34.10
N HIS A 740 23.51 -1.76 33.98
CA HIS A 740 22.50 -2.12 34.98
C HIS A 740 23.14 -2.52 36.32
N ARG A 741 24.17 -3.39 36.29
CA ARG A 741 24.92 -3.85 37.48
C ARG A 741 25.64 -2.73 38.23
N THR A 742 25.89 -1.58 37.62
CA THR A 742 26.49 -0.43 38.33
C THR A 742 25.60 0.12 39.44
N GLY A 743 24.29 -0.16 39.42
CA GLY A 743 23.32 0.37 40.38
C GLY A 743 23.06 1.88 40.25
N LEU A 744 23.69 2.55 39.28
CA LEU A 744 23.57 4.01 39.10
C LEU A 744 22.20 4.40 38.54
N LEU A 745 21.57 3.51 37.77
CA LEU A 745 20.29 3.78 37.15
C LEU A 745 19.15 3.28 38.05
N GLN A 746 18.88 4.03 39.12
CA GLN A 746 17.86 3.68 40.12
C GLN A 746 16.50 3.31 39.51
N GLN A 747 16.12 3.93 38.39
CA GLN A 747 14.87 3.61 37.71
C GLN A 747 14.76 2.16 37.22
N PHE A 748 15.88 1.45 37.01
CA PHE A 748 15.91 0.06 36.54
C PHE A 748 16.25 -0.96 37.64
N GLN A 749 16.32 -0.56 38.91
CA GLN A 749 16.78 -1.43 40.01
C GLN A 749 15.95 -2.71 40.16
N TYR A 750 14.64 -2.64 39.88
CA TYR A 750 13.72 -3.79 39.97
C TYR A 750 13.42 -4.44 38.62
N ALA A 751 14.07 -3.99 37.54
CA ALA A 751 13.94 -4.65 36.25
C ALA A 751 14.75 -5.94 36.27
N THR A 752 14.08 -7.08 36.08
CA THR A 752 14.74 -8.36 35.86
C THR A 752 15.48 -8.30 34.52
N THR A 753 16.80 -8.21 34.57
CA THR A 753 17.66 -8.50 33.42
C THR A 753 17.98 -9.99 33.50
N GLU A 754 17.66 -10.76 32.46
CA GLU A 754 18.00 -12.19 32.40
C GLU A 754 19.48 -12.39 32.79
N ASP A 755 19.71 -13.25 33.78
CA ASP A 755 21.05 -13.57 34.28
C ASP A 755 21.88 -14.28 33.21
N ASP A 756 23.21 -14.16 33.32
CA ASP A 756 24.18 -14.60 32.31
C ASP A 756 24.35 -16.15 32.25
N ASP A 757 23.54 -16.94 32.96
CA ASP A 757 23.73 -18.40 33.12
C ASP A 757 22.98 -19.26 32.08
N ASP A 758 22.10 -18.66 31.28
CA ASP A 758 21.56 -19.35 30.10
C ASP A 758 22.55 -19.15 28.94
N GLU A 759 23.27 -20.22 28.58
CA GLU A 759 23.97 -20.36 27.31
C GLU A 759 23.10 -19.78 26.18
N PRO A 760 23.69 -19.17 25.13
CA PRO A 760 22.92 -18.81 23.96
C PRO A 760 22.39 -20.10 23.35
N THR A 761 21.16 -20.49 23.71
CA THR A 761 20.42 -21.51 22.97
C THR A 761 20.44 -21.04 21.54
N GLY A 762 21.18 -21.79 20.73
CA GLY A 762 21.59 -21.40 19.40
C GLY A 762 20.42 -20.82 18.64
N LEU A 763 20.71 -19.76 17.89
CA LEU A 763 19.89 -19.13 16.86
C LEU A 763 18.91 -20.11 16.20
N ALA A 764 17.77 -20.33 16.84
CA ALA A 764 16.52 -20.33 16.14
C ALA A 764 16.33 -18.86 15.79
N ALA A 765 16.88 -18.47 14.63
CA ALA A 765 16.16 -17.56 13.79
C ALA A 765 14.77 -18.17 13.63
N MET A 766 13.86 -17.86 14.57
CA MET A 766 12.48 -17.73 14.18
C MET A 766 12.53 -16.68 13.09
N ASP A 767 12.51 -17.19 11.87
CA ASP A 767 12.01 -16.54 10.68
C ASP A 767 10.56 -16.13 11.01
N LEU A 768 10.42 -15.18 11.94
CA LEU A 768 9.34 -14.22 11.94
C LEU A 768 9.62 -13.48 10.65
N GLY A 769 9.09 -14.06 9.57
CA GLY A 769 9.38 -13.72 8.20
C GLY A 769 9.66 -12.24 8.14
N VAL A 770 10.84 -11.92 7.64
CA VAL A 770 11.15 -10.57 7.19
C VAL A 770 10.07 -10.28 6.15
N GLU A 771 8.92 -9.78 6.62
CA GLU A 771 7.93 -9.19 5.76
C GLU A 771 8.71 -8.09 5.07
N ASP A 772 8.86 -8.28 3.76
CA ASP A 772 9.13 -7.20 2.85
C ASP A 772 7.98 -6.20 3.04
N ASP A 773 8.16 -5.30 4.01
CA ASP A 773 7.43 -4.05 4.18
C ASP A 773 7.71 -3.13 2.95
N GLY A 774 7.78 -3.68 1.74
CA GLY A 774 8.20 -3.06 0.49
C GLY A 774 9.21 -1.95 0.69
N TYR A 775 10.42 -2.23 1.15
CA TYR A 775 11.42 -1.18 1.38
C TYR A 775 12.47 -1.05 0.29
#